data_AF-A0A0R1ZPM6-F1
#
_entry.id   AF-A0A0R1ZPM6-F1
#
_cell.length_a   1.000
_cell.length_b   1.000
_cell.length_c   1.000
_cell.angle_alpha   90.00
_cell.angle_beta   90.00
_cell.angle_gamma   90.00
#
_symmetry.space_group_name_H-M   'P 1'
#
loop_
_entity.id
_entity.type
_entity.pdbx_description
1 polymer ?
#
loop_
_entity_poly.entity_id
_entity_poly.type
_entity_poly.pdbx_seq_one_letter_code
_entity_poly.pdbx_strand_id
1 'polypeptide(L)'
;MFDEKTHYKMYKSGKNWAFGAITTATCLLGLNMGAVTHANNVQSISQNTQPKNGSSVQSKQSSQPSQQVVLKSSQKSQSSSVAAKTTVQEQPQVTNFAAVPSRSSQASPVQKQSNVQTNKSAKITVQKSQPEVTNFAAQPTKVTNQTQTAPKSNPVSSSKANNQQEVKNQQSVQEQSSSQAQQSSSLDKYTFAESHPEAKQVRQNNNWYLQENGKNLTGFQKIADQNKICYYNPSNGAMVYGQQKIDNKWYLFDKVTGALQFGYQWIGDQNKEVYYDLNKGNMVYGHQKINGKEQYFDPVTGIQAKNSYVWDKNANAEYYYDGLGNMVYGQQKINGHWQYFDSKTGKQSKNQYVWVGNQNKWVYYDGVGNMVYGQQKINGHWQYFDSTTGAQAKNSYVWIGNQNKEVYYDQNGDMVYGLQTIQGKKQYFDPVTGAQAKNSYIWDKNTNGEYYFDGLGNAVYGQQKINGKWQWFDLQTGKQAKSQFVNIKDQNKIVYYDSLGNMVYGQQKINGHWYLFDKVTGAMQTGFQWLGNYGQNKTCYYNPANGQMEYGQQRINDNYYLFDDVTGAMYRGTYVDYNHGHALEFYDNGGQLVTGSYNSSDQTYHFATEQEAADSKGKLVVGQLMANGLIKFQGNTYDVINNQVQTGQQRIDNNWYLFDKDSGAMQTGFQNLAPYGQNKVCYYNPANGKMEYGQQNINGHWYLFDKVTGARLTGWQSLAPYGQNKECFYNQDGTMHYGWLDTDRYNYYFDNVTGAEYIGGSHNIDGRWYNFDNQGHCLDFNQRVINWFESRKNHLTYSMYGSRNGSDRTADCSGSMTQAIRDAGAGPYSHLYNTDSLHGYLRNNGYYLVTANGSFTPERGDVIIWGRQGASGGAAGHTLVISQGGNDAQCISTCYYTNGQPGTAVQELPYNWYWHLDDCPYYYVYRQGDQHRS
;
A
#
# COMPACT_ATOMS: atom_id res chain seq x y z
N MET A 1 19.21 -5.27 -26.97
CA MET A 1 20.03 -5.50 -25.76
C MET A 1 19.63 -4.47 -24.72
N PHE A 2 19.48 -4.85 -23.46
CA PHE A 2 19.30 -3.93 -22.34
C PHE A 2 20.06 -4.49 -21.13
N ASP A 3 20.86 -3.65 -20.45
CA ASP A 3 21.65 -4.05 -19.28
C ASP A 3 20.80 -4.05 -18.01
N GLU A 4 20.64 -5.22 -17.39
CA GLU A 4 19.97 -5.36 -16.09
C GLU A 4 21.01 -5.42 -14.96
N LYS A 5 21.08 -4.37 -14.14
CA LYS A 5 22.11 -4.24 -13.08
C LYS A 5 21.72 -4.97 -11.80
N THR A 6 21.96 -6.29 -11.77
CA THR A 6 21.78 -7.14 -10.58
C THR A 6 22.70 -6.72 -9.44
N HIS A 7 22.13 -6.36 -8.29
CA HIS A 7 22.89 -5.95 -7.09
C HIS A 7 22.99 -7.10 -6.07
N TYR A 8 24.21 -7.47 -5.69
CA TYR A 8 24.48 -8.51 -4.69
C TYR A 8 24.80 -7.89 -3.32
N LYS A 9 24.34 -8.53 -2.23
CA LYS A 9 24.80 -8.27 -0.85
C LYS A 9 25.48 -9.50 -0.29
N MET A 10 26.69 -9.34 0.25
CA MET A 10 27.39 -10.39 0.99
C MET A 10 26.89 -10.45 2.44
N TYR A 11 26.80 -11.68 2.96
CA TYR A 11 26.66 -11.97 4.38
C TYR A 11 27.78 -12.91 4.81
N LYS A 12 28.26 -12.76 6.05
CA LYS A 12 29.38 -13.54 6.60
C LYS A 12 28.92 -14.31 7.83
N SER A 13 29.15 -15.62 7.83
CA SER A 13 29.01 -16.47 9.01
C SER A 13 30.23 -17.39 9.11
N GLY A 14 30.98 -17.26 10.20
CA GLY A 14 32.25 -17.97 10.38
C GLY A 14 33.32 -17.58 9.35
N LYS A 15 33.97 -18.60 8.75
CA LYS A 15 35.12 -18.44 7.83
C LYS A 15 34.76 -18.52 6.34
N ASN A 16 33.49 -18.82 5.99
CA ASN A 16 33.06 -19.01 4.60
C ASN A 16 32.22 -17.82 4.11
N TRP A 17 32.27 -17.58 2.80
CA TRP A 17 31.41 -16.61 2.11
C TRP A 17 30.37 -17.36 1.28
N ALA A 18 29.17 -16.78 1.15
CA ALA A 18 28.11 -17.28 0.28
C ALA A 18 27.51 -16.11 -0.52
N PHE A 19 27.13 -16.41 -1.77
CA PHE A 19 26.50 -15.47 -2.68
C PHE A 19 25.13 -16.02 -3.09
N GLY A 20 24.10 -15.18 -3.07
CA GLY A 20 22.75 -15.54 -3.48
C GLY A 20 22.02 -14.34 -4.06
N ALA A 21 21.34 -14.54 -5.18
CA ALA A 21 20.37 -13.58 -5.72
C ALA A 21 19.03 -13.76 -4.98
N ILE A 22 18.34 -12.66 -4.67
CA ILE A 22 17.07 -12.70 -3.94
C ILE A 22 15.92 -12.54 -4.93
N THR A 23 15.27 -13.65 -5.28
CA THR A 23 13.86 -13.67 -5.71
C THR A 23 12.98 -14.01 -4.52
N THR A 24 11.99 -13.17 -4.23
CA THR A 24 11.13 -13.31 -3.04
C THR A 24 10.00 -14.31 -3.28
N ALA A 25 10.22 -15.57 -2.89
CA ALA A 25 9.16 -16.56 -2.70
C ALA A 25 8.95 -16.78 -1.19
N THR A 26 7.70 -16.75 -0.73
CA THR A 26 7.35 -16.91 0.68
C THR A 26 7.47 -18.35 1.17
N CYS A 27 8.17 -18.56 2.28
CA CYS A 27 8.31 -19.88 2.90
C CYS A 27 6.99 -20.39 3.50
N LEU A 28 6.80 -21.71 3.43
CA LEU A 28 5.90 -22.46 4.31
C LEU A 28 6.62 -23.75 4.76
N LEU A 29 6.49 -24.09 6.04
CA LEU A 29 7.19 -25.23 6.65
C LEU A 29 6.36 -26.51 6.52
N GLY A 30 7.01 -27.62 6.20
CA GLY A 30 6.40 -28.96 6.18
C GLY A 30 7.47 -30.04 6.31
N LEU A 31 7.37 -30.85 7.38
CA LEU A 31 8.24 -32.02 7.61
C LEU A 31 7.55 -33.28 7.10
N ASN A 32 8.26 -34.13 6.32
CA ASN A 32 8.65 -35.46 6.81
C ASN A 32 9.48 -36.30 5.83
N MET A 33 10.47 -36.99 6.42
CA MET A 33 10.93 -38.37 6.18
C MET A 33 10.99 -38.97 4.76
N GLY A 34 12.15 -39.55 4.44
CA GLY A 34 12.20 -40.85 3.76
C GLY A 34 13.26 -41.03 2.66
N ALA A 35 14.29 -41.81 2.97
CA ALA A 35 15.00 -42.80 2.14
C ALA A 35 15.15 -42.64 0.59
N VAL A 36 16.23 -43.09 -0.08
CA VAL A 36 17.66 -43.35 0.22
C VAL A 36 18.34 -43.82 -1.10
N THR A 37 19.68 -43.81 -1.15
CA THR A 37 20.57 -44.51 -2.14
C THR A 37 20.80 -44.03 -3.59
N HIS A 38 22.09 -44.16 -3.95
CA HIS A 38 22.72 -44.47 -5.25
C HIS A 38 22.79 -43.45 -6.41
N ALA A 39 24.01 -42.90 -6.56
CA ALA A 39 24.57 -42.45 -7.84
C ALA A 39 25.38 -43.59 -8.50
N ASN A 40 25.71 -43.47 -9.80
CA ASN A 40 27.06 -43.74 -10.35
C ASN A 40 27.22 -43.41 -11.85
N ASN A 41 28.49 -43.22 -12.26
CA ASN A 41 29.08 -43.34 -13.62
C ASN A 41 28.55 -42.39 -14.73
N VAL A 42 29.28 -41.36 -15.20
CA VAL A 42 30.59 -41.39 -15.93
C VAL A 42 30.55 -42.45 -17.06
N GLN A 43 30.68 -42.11 -18.35
CA GLN A 43 31.96 -41.72 -18.98
C GLN A 43 31.79 -41.07 -20.38
N SER A 44 32.90 -40.60 -20.96
CA SER A 44 33.03 -39.80 -22.20
C SER A 44 33.24 -40.61 -23.50
N ILE A 45 32.87 -40.02 -24.64
CA ILE A 45 33.39 -40.35 -25.99
C ILE A 45 33.87 -39.06 -26.69
N SER A 46 34.88 -39.18 -27.56
CA SER A 46 35.48 -38.10 -28.36
C SER A 46 35.86 -38.63 -29.75
N GLN A 47 35.75 -37.83 -30.81
CA GLN A 47 36.72 -37.87 -31.93
C GLN A 47 36.70 -36.65 -32.87
N ASN A 48 37.88 -36.40 -33.44
CA ASN A 48 38.33 -35.28 -34.28
C ASN A 48 37.56 -35.00 -35.58
N THR A 49 37.71 -33.77 -36.12
CA THR A 49 38.30 -33.56 -37.46
C THR A 49 38.88 -32.15 -37.68
N GLN A 50 39.87 -32.06 -38.58
CA GLN A 50 40.72 -30.93 -39.05
C GLN A 50 41.35 -31.42 -40.40
N PRO A 51 42.06 -30.64 -41.28
CA PRO A 51 42.95 -29.49 -40.99
C PRO A 51 43.12 -28.39 -42.09
N LYS A 52 44.16 -27.53 -41.94
CA LYS A 52 44.91 -26.70 -42.97
C LYS A 52 44.29 -25.34 -43.41
N ASN A 53 45.07 -24.29 -43.75
CA ASN A 53 46.53 -24.04 -43.69
C ASN A 53 46.91 -22.52 -43.71
N GLY A 54 48.15 -22.18 -43.31
CA GLY A 54 48.83 -20.87 -43.52
C GLY A 54 48.78 -19.92 -42.31
N SER A 55 49.83 -19.69 -41.49
CA SER A 55 51.18 -19.13 -41.73
C SER A 55 51.21 -17.61 -41.99
N SER A 56 52.07 -16.76 -41.40
CA SER A 56 53.02 -16.79 -40.25
C SER A 56 53.72 -15.41 -40.19
N VAL A 57 54.03 -14.73 -39.06
CA VAL A 57 55.27 -14.83 -38.25
C VAL A 57 55.27 -13.73 -37.14
N GLN A 58 55.75 -14.06 -35.93
CA GLN A 58 56.47 -13.31 -34.84
C GLN A 58 56.58 -11.74 -34.82
N SER A 59 56.77 -11.04 -33.68
CA SER A 59 56.89 -11.43 -32.24
C SER A 59 57.06 -10.22 -31.27
N LYS A 60 56.63 -10.39 -29.99
CA LYS A 60 57.30 -9.94 -28.71
C LYS A 60 57.64 -8.44 -28.50
N GLN A 61 57.83 -7.87 -27.29
CA GLN A 61 57.46 -8.20 -25.90
C GLN A 61 57.55 -6.92 -25.02
N SER A 62 56.46 -6.62 -24.30
CA SER A 62 56.38 -6.28 -22.86
C SER A 62 57.60 -5.73 -22.08
N SER A 63 57.40 -4.56 -21.45
CA SER A 63 57.78 -4.33 -20.03
C SER A 63 57.05 -3.12 -19.42
N GLN A 64 56.84 -3.18 -18.09
CA GLN A 64 56.30 -2.14 -17.19
C GLN A 64 57.24 -2.12 -15.96
N PRO A 65 57.34 -1.00 -15.22
CA PRO A 65 56.59 -0.97 -13.97
C PRO A 65 55.99 0.40 -13.61
N SER A 66 55.04 0.37 -12.68
CA SER A 66 54.28 1.50 -12.15
C SER A 66 54.84 2.03 -10.82
N GLN A 67 54.45 3.25 -10.45
CA GLN A 67 54.19 3.62 -9.05
C GLN A 67 52.88 4.43 -8.93
N GLN A 68 52.28 4.39 -7.75
CA GLN A 68 51.04 5.10 -7.37
C GLN A 68 51.31 6.05 -6.21
N VAL A 69 50.40 7.03 -6.01
CA VAL A 69 49.72 7.42 -4.75
C VAL A 69 49.19 8.85 -4.99
N VAL A 70 47.92 9.08 -5.31
CA VAL A 70 46.69 8.94 -4.49
C VAL A 70 46.59 9.95 -3.35
N LEU A 71 45.61 10.87 -3.45
CA LEU A 71 44.68 11.14 -2.35
C LEU A 71 43.35 11.73 -2.85
N LYS A 72 42.34 11.74 -1.98
CA LYS A 72 40.93 12.01 -2.29
C LYS A 72 40.53 13.41 -1.79
N SER A 73 39.60 14.05 -2.49
CA SER A 73 38.35 14.49 -1.84
C SER A 73 37.23 14.61 -2.87
N SER A 74 35.98 14.40 -2.43
CA SER A 74 34.78 14.65 -3.21
C SER A 74 33.78 15.40 -2.34
N GLN A 75 33.25 16.51 -2.84
CA GLN A 75 32.27 17.33 -2.13
C GLN A 75 30.98 17.49 -2.94
N LYS A 76 29.92 17.86 -2.21
CA LYS A 76 28.55 17.92 -2.71
C LYS A 76 28.36 19.10 -3.65
N SER A 77 27.65 18.88 -4.76
CA SER A 77 26.94 19.96 -5.43
C SER A 77 25.77 20.42 -4.56
N GLN A 78 25.86 21.65 -4.03
CA GLN A 78 24.69 22.39 -3.56
C GLN A 78 24.43 23.54 -4.53
N SER A 79 23.18 23.67 -4.96
CA SER A 79 22.71 24.83 -5.69
C SER A 79 22.64 26.05 -4.77
N SER A 80 23.12 27.19 -5.25
CA SER A 80 22.82 28.50 -4.68
C SER A 80 22.53 29.48 -5.81
N SER A 81 21.46 30.25 -5.66
CA SER A 81 21.03 31.27 -6.61
C SER A 81 21.67 32.62 -6.27
N VAL A 82 22.10 33.35 -7.29
CA VAL A 82 22.41 34.78 -7.18
C VAL A 82 21.41 35.54 -8.03
N ALA A 83 20.73 36.50 -7.43
CA ALA A 83 19.68 37.27 -8.08
C ALA A 83 20.22 38.59 -8.65
N ALA A 84 19.75 38.98 -9.84
CA ALA A 84 19.96 40.31 -10.40
C ALA A 84 18.72 41.19 -10.22
N LYS A 85 18.93 42.48 -9.90
CA LYS A 85 17.94 43.56 -9.94
C LYS A 85 18.63 44.86 -10.34
N THR A 86 18.02 45.63 -11.24
CA THR A 86 17.82 47.11 -11.20
C THR A 86 17.07 47.54 -12.50
N THR A 87 16.48 48.74 -12.52
CA THR A 87 15.56 49.28 -13.56
C THR A 87 15.76 50.82 -13.70
N VAL A 88 15.24 51.55 -14.71
CA VAL A 88 14.27 51.17 -15.78
C VAL A 88 14.96 51.07 -17.17
N GLN A 89 14.75 51.81 -18.29
CA GLN A 89 13.78 52.84 -18.67
C GLN A 89 13.61 53.00 -20.20
N GLU A 90 12.35 53.23 -20.63
CA GLU A 90 11.91 53.94 -21.86
C GLU A 90 12.13 53.41 -23.30
N GLN A 91 11.51 54.14 -24.23
CA GLN A 91 11.01 53.83 -25.58
C GLN A 91 11.95 54.41 -26.68
N PRO A 92 11.79 54.20 -28.03
CA PRO A 92 10.53 54.53 -28.76
C PRO A 92 10.16 53.82 -30.10
N GLN A 93 8.84 53.86 -30.37
CA GLN A 93 8.14 54.10 -31.65
C GLN A 93 8.24 53.16 -32.89
N VAL A 94 7.37 53.49 -33.87
CA VAL A 94 6.79 52.64 -34.93
C VAL A 94 6.74 53.42 -36.26
N THR A 95 7.05 52.77 -37.38
CA THR A 95 6.64 53.16 -38.76
C THR A 95 6.81 51.96 -39.71
N ASN A 96 5.99 51.70 -40.74
CA ASN A 96 4.69 52.31 -41.09
C ASN A 96 3.81 51.35 -41.95
N PHE A 97 2.54 51.73 -42.18
CA PHE A 97 1.54 50.99 -42.99
C PHE A 97 1.60 51.27 -44.52
N ALA A 98 1.24 50.27 -45.35
CA ALA A 98 0.40 50.40 -46.57
C ALA A 98 0.13 49.01 -47.22
N ALA A 99 -0.90 48.74 -48.07
CA ALA A 99 -2.29 49.21 -48.12
C ALA A 99 -3.16 48.34 -49.08
N VAL A 100 -4.38 47.95 -48.64
CA VAL A 100 -5.71 48.02 -49.32
C VAL A 100 -5.76 47.99 -50.87
N PRO A 101 -6.48 47.04 -51.54
CA PRO A 101 -7.95 47.17 -51.82
C PRO A 101 -8.76 45.84 -51.96
N SER A 102 -10.10 45.78 -52.13
CA SER A 102 -11.23 46.62 -51.64
C SER A 102 -12.64 46.02 -51.94
N ARG A 103 -13.59 46.16 -50.99
CA ARG A 103 -15.06 46.44 -51.13
C ARG A 103 -16.05 45.56 -51.97
N SER A 104 -17.28 45.47 -51.41
CA SER A 104 -18.64 45.44 -52.06
C SER A 104 -19.08 44.23 -52.93
N SER A 105 -20.38 43.86 -53.03
CA SER A 105 -21.61 44.24 -52.29
C SER A 105 -22.84 43.36 -52.62
N GLN A 106 -23.79 43.29 -51.66
CA GLN A 106 -25.28 43.16 -51.83
C GLN A 106 -25.97 41.92 -52.48
N ALA A 107 -26.90 41.38 -51.69
CA ALA A 107 -28.29 40.97 -52.04
C ALA A 107 -28.62 39.57 -52.66
N SER A 108 -29.77 39.08 -52.17
CA SER A 108 -30.49 37.78 -52.35
C SER A 108 -31.25 37.69 -53.71
N PRO A 109 -32.04 36.62 -54.08
CA PRO A 109 -32.64 35.57 -53.23
C PRO A 109 -32.87 34.14 -53.82
N VAL A 110 -33.58 33.26 -53.06
CA VAL A 110 -34.31 32.01 -53.48
C VAL A 110 -33.43 30.81 -53.93
N GLN A 111 -33.66 29.53 -53.58
CA GLN A 111 -34.45 28.80 -52.55
C GLN A 111 -33.95 27.34 -52.46
N LYS A 112 -33.98 26.69 -51.28
CA LYS A 112 -34.71 25.41 -51.04
C LYS A 112 -34.69 24.95 -49.56
N GLN A 113 -35.62 24.05 -49.24
CA GLN A 113 -35.99 23.49 -47.93
C GLN A 113 -34.84 22.68 -47.26
N SER A 114 -34.80 22.47 -45.94
CA SER A 114 -35.84 21.80 -45.12
C SER A 114 -35.98 22.29 -43.65
N ASN A 115 -36.87 21.63 -42.90
CA ASN A 115 -37.54 22.17 -41.72
C ASN A 115 -36.75 22.03 -40.39
N VAL A 116 -36.68 23.13 -39.64
CA VAL A 116 -36.66 23.11 -38.15
C VAL A 116 -37.57 24.26 -37.67
N GLN A 117 -38.46 24.00 -36.70
CA GLN A 117 -39.28 25.05 -36.08
C GLN A 117 -39.10 25.03 -34.56
N THR A 118 -38.80 26.20 -34.00
CA THR A 118 -38.60 26.42 -32.56
C THR A 118 -39.88 26.87 -31.88
N ASN A 119 -39.92 26.81 -30.54
CA ASN A 119 -40.73 27.76 -29.78
C ASN A 119 -40.12 28.08 -28.40
N LYS A 120 -40.54 29.20 -27.79
CA LYS A 120 -39.81 29.87 -26.71
C LYS A 120 -40.41 29.68 -25.30
N SER A 121 -39.51 29.50 -24.35
CA SER A 121 -39.43 30.09 -22.99
C SER A 121 -40.69 30.60 -22.27
N ALA A 122 -40.88 30.10 -21.03
CA ALA A 122 -41.45 30.85 -19.91
C ALA A 122 -40.62 30.60 -18.64
N LYS A 123 -40.63 31.53 -17.66
CA LYS A 123 -39.83 31.50 -16.43
C LYS A 123 -40.52 30.74 -15.28
N ILE A 124 -39.73 30.24 -14.33
CA ILE A 124 -39.94 30.44 -12.88
C ILE A 124 -38.56 30.53 -12.19
N THR A 125 -38.49 31.26 -11.08
CA THR A 125 -37.24 31.62 -10.37
C THR A 125 -36.98 30.67 -9.20
N VAL A 126 -35.70 30.33 -8.94
CA VAL A 126 -35.22 29.88 -7.63
C VAL A 126 -33.96 30.65 -7.27
N GLN A 127 -33.88 31.15 -6.03
CA GLN A 127 -32.73 31.90 -5.51
C GLN A 127 -31.74 31.01 -4.73
N LYS A 128 -30.58 31.59 -4.43
CA LYS A 128 -29.39 30.95 -3.84
C LYS A 128 -29.35 31.16 -2.33
N SER A 129 -29.27 30.08 -1.55
CA SER A 129 -28.91 30.13 -0.12
C SER A 129 -28.20 28.85 0.33
N GLN A 130 -27.27 29.01 1.27
CA GLN A 130 -26.47 27.95 1.90
C GLN A 130 -26.41 28.25 3.42
N PRO A 131 -25.82 27.34 4.22
CA PRO A 131 -26.52 26.38 5.06
C PRO A 131 -26.92 26.93 6.44
N GLU A 132 -27.81 26.24 7.15
CA GLU A 132 -27.94 26.41 8.60
C GLU A 132 -28.32 25.09 9.31
N VAL A 133 -28.18 25.06 10.64
CA VAL A 133 -28.19 23.85 11.48
C VAL A 133 -29.30 23.90 12.51
N THR A 134 -30.12 22.85 12.60
CA THR A 134 -31.09 22.68 13.70
C THR A 134 -31.11 21.24 14.22
N ASN A 135 -30.74 21.07 15.50
CA ASN A 135 -31.12 19.89 16.28
C ASN A 135 -32.64 19.91 16.53
N PHE A 136 -33.28 18.74 16.53
CA PHE A 136 -34.42 18.49 17.42
C PHE A 136 -34.44 17.02 17.86
N ALA A 137 -34.67 16.80 19.16
CA ALA A 137 -34.86 15.49 19.75
C ALA A 137 -36.34 15.28 20.10
N ALA A 138 -36.80 14.02 20.09
CA ALA A 138 -38.11 13.63 20.58
C ALA A 138 -38.01 12.34 21.41
N GLN A 139 -38.54 12.38 22.63
CA GLN A 139 -38.73 11.25 23.54
C GLN A 139 -40.25 10.92 23.64
N PRO A 140 -40.65 9.76 24.18
CA PRO A 140 -41.86 9.07 23.71
C PRO A 140 -43.16 9.47 24.42
N THR A 141 -44.28 9.20 23.75
CA THR A 141 -45.64 9.22 24.31
C THR A 141 -46.16 7.81 24.60
N LYS A 142 -46.89 7.68 25.71
CA LYS A 142 -47.59 6.45 26.10
C LYS A 142 -48.87 6.26 25.28
N VAL A 143 -49.27 5.01 25.05
CA VAL A 143 -50.66 4.62 24.75
C VAL A 143 -51.02 3.42 25.65
N THR A 144 -52.29 3.33 26.05
CA THR A 144 -52.76 2.49 27.17
C THR A 144 -53.51 1.24 26.68
N ASN A 145 -53.40 0.13 27.41
CA ASN A 145 -54.23 -1.07 27.21
C ASN A 145 -55.70 -0.83 27.60
N GLN A 146 -56.65 -1.37 26.83
CA GLN A 146 -57.53 -2.46 27.29
C GLN A 146 -58.46 -3.04 26.19
N THR A 147 -58.42 -4.37 26.06
CA THR A 147 -59.56 -5.32 25.98
C THR A 147 -60.77 -5.05 25.06
N GLN A 148 -61.04 -5.95 24.09
CA GLN A 148 -62.19 -6.88 24.15
C GLN A 148 -62.29 -7.94 23.01
N THR A 149 -62.56 -9.19 23.44
CA THR A 149 -63.32 -10.32 22.81
C THR A 149 -63.28 -10.65 21.31
N ALA A 150 -63.13 -11.95 21.03
CA ALA A 150 -63.47 -12.59 19.75
C ALA A 150 -64.64 -13.61 19.89
N PRO A 151 -65.42 -13.91 18.84
CA PRO A 151 -66.53 -14.88 18.91
C PRO A 151 -66.29 -16.22 18.15
N LYS A 152 -66.46 -17.32 18.89
CA LYS A 152 -67.12 -18.61 18.53
C LYS A 152 -66.87 -19.31 17.18
N SER A 153 -66.46 -20.57 17.25
CA SER A 153 -66.83 -21.62 16.28
C SER A 153 -67.08 -22.98 16.97
N ASN A 154 -67.97 -23.78 16.39
CA ASN A 154 -68.40 -25.14 16.76
C ASN A 154 -69.36 -25.62 15.61
N PRO A 155 -69.73 -26.92 15.41
CA PRO A 155 -69.78 -27.99 16.43
C PRO A 155 -69.35 -29.43 16.01
N VAL A 156 -69.15 -30.31 17.01
CA VAL A 156 -69.64 -31.73 17.13
C VAL A 156 -69.27 -32.75 16.01
N SER A 157 -68.81 -33.99 16.26
CA SER A 157 -68.73 -34.91 17.44
C SER A 157 -67.57 -35.93 17.23
N SER A 158 -67.24 -36.98 18.01
CA SER A 158 -67.69 -37.65 19.26
C SER A 158 -66.49 -38.48 19.83
N SER A 159 -66.52 -39.37 20.84
CA SER A 159 -67.56 -39.89 21.76
C SER A 159 -66.96 -40.34 23.11
N LYS A 160 -67.57 -39.92 24.25
CA LYS A 160 -67.65 -40.56 25.60
C LYS A 160 -66.35 -41.05 26.31
N ALA A 161 -66.20 -40.94 27.65
CA ALA A 161 -67.15 -40.66 28.73
C ALA A 161 -66.53 -39.95 29.97
N ASN A 162 -67.38 -39.20 30.70
CA ASN A 162 -67.45 -38.98 32.18
C ASN A 162 -66.17 -38.66 33.00
N ASN A 163 -66.03 -37.46 33.60
CA ASN A 163 -66.64 -36.95 34.87
C ASN A 163 -65.90 -37.45 36.14
N GLN A 164 -65.63 -36.65 37.18
CA GLN A 164 -65.82 -35.22 37.51
C GLN A 164 -64.63 -34.80 38.44
N GLN A 165 -63.95 -33.67 38.26
CA GLN A 165 -64.34 -32.29 38.64
C GLN A 165 -64.23 -31.99 40.17
N GLU A 166 -63.11 -31.39 40.59
CA GLU A 166 -63.09 -30.49 41.76
C GLU A 166 -63.78 -29.16 41.41
N VAL A 167 -64.42 -28.50 42.37
CA VAL A 167 -64.26 -27.04 42.62
C VAL A 167 -64.44 -26.76 44.13
N LYS A 168 -63.65 -25.79 44.61
CA LYS A 168 -63.73 -24.91 45.80
C LYS A 168 -65.18 -24.66 46.34
N ASN A 169 -65.40 -24.24 47.59
CA ASN A 169 -64.58 -23.27 48.35
C ASN A 169 -64.83 -23.30 49.89
N GLN A 170 -64.15 -22.38 50.61
CA GLN A 170 -64.44 -21.81 51.95
C GLN A 170 -65.93 -21.94 52.40
N GLN A 171 -66.29 -22.11 53.69
CA GLN A 171 -65.73 -21.45 54.89
C GLN A 171 -66.19 -22.15 56.20
N SER A 172 -65.69 -21.66 57.35
CA SER A 172 -66.08 -21.95 58.75
C SER A 172 -67.52 -22.42 59.07
N VAL A 173 -67.67 -23.30 60.08
CA VAL A 173 -68.38 -23.01 61.37
C VAL A 173 -68.22 -24.14 62.40
N GLN A 174 -68.44 -23.77 63.66
CA GLN A 174 -68.41 -24.47 64.96
C GLN A 174 -68.62 -25.99 65.02
N GLU A 175 -67.98 -26.59 66.03
CA GLU A 175 -68.39 -27.85 66.64
C GLU A 175 -69.82 -27.76 67.18
N GLN A 176 -70.67 -28.75 66.89
CA GLN A 176 -71.77 -29.08 67.80
C GLN A 176 -72.01 -30.60 67.84
N SER A 177 -72.27 -31.07 69.06
CA SER A 177 -72.47 -32.45 69.47
C SER A 177 -73.50 -33.23 68.65
N SER A 178 -73.15 -34.47 68.28
CA SER A 178 -74.12 -35.56 68.08
C SER A 178 -73.70 -36.80 68.87
N SER A 179 -74.20 -36.90 70.10
CA SER A 179 -74.04 -38.10 70.92
C SER A 179 -74.99 -39.21 70.47
N GLN A 180 -74.46 -40.37 70.10
CA GLN A 180 -75.15 -41.64 70.33
C GLN A 180 -74.12 -42.74 70.62
N ALA A 181 -74.42 -43.58 71.60
CA ALA A 181 -73.43 -44.42 72.26
C ALA A 181 -73.59 -45.91 71.91
N GLN A 182 -72.47 -46.58 71.75
CA GLN A 182 -72.32 -47.97 72.13
C GLN A 182 -70.95 -48.14 72.81
N GLN A 183 -70.97 -48.51 74.09
CA GLN A 183 -69.76 -48.71 74.88
C GLN A 183 -69.17 -50.08 74.60
N SER A 184 -68.18 -50.16 73.71
CA SER A 184 -67.06 -51.08 73.93
C SER A 184 -66.01 -50.37 74.79
N SER A 185 -65.19 -51.10 75.54
CA SER A 185 -64.08 -50.45 76.25
C SER A 185 -62.99 -50.14 75.24
N SER A 186 -62.36 -48.96 75.32
CA SER A 186 -61.24 -48.57 74.44
C SER A 186 -60.03 -49.52 74.51
N LEU A 187 -60.06 -50.47 75.45
CA LEU A 187 -59.02 -51.43 75.75
C LEU A 187 -59.22 -52.81 75.12
N ASP A 188 -60.41 -53.15 74.62
CA ASP A 188 -60.68 -54.46 73.97
C ASP A 188 -59.85 -54.68 72.70
N LYS A 189 -59.24 -53.60 72.19
CA LYS A 189 -58.29 -53.56 71.09
C LYS A 189 -56.92 -54.17 71.41
N TYR A 190 -56.52 -54.20 72.68
CA TYR A 190 -55.13 -54.51 73.09
C TYR A 190 -55.00 -55.92 73.66
N THR A 191 -55.16 -56.93 72.79
CA THR A 191 -55.17 -58.36 73.15
C THR A 191 -53.87 -58.92 73.75
N PHE A 192 -52.82 -58.10 73.86
CA PHE A 192 -51.58 -58.44 74.58
C PHE A 192 -51.67 -58.17 76.10
N ALA A 193 -52.72 -57.50 76.58
CA ALA A 193 -52.94 -57.24 78.00
C ALA A 193 -54.07 -58.14 78.53
N GLU A 194 -53.76 -58.96 79.53
CA GLU A 194 -54.74 -59.85 80.18
C GLU A 194 -55.75 -59.05 81.00
N SER A 195 -56.97 -59.56 81.17
CA SER A 195 -58.04 -58.87 81.92
C SER A 195 -58.59 -59.79 82.99
N HIS A 196 -58.28 -59.49 84.26
CA HIS A 196 -58.66 -60.30 85.43
C HIS A 196 -59.67 -59.50 86.28
N PRO A 197 -60.99 -59.77 86.20
CA PRO A 197 -62.02 -58.88 86.75
C PRO A 197 -62.09 -58.80 88.28
N GLU A 198 -61.52 -59.78 89.00
CA GLU A 198 -61.54 -59.81 90.47
C GLU A 198 -60.25 -59.24 91.09
N ALA A 199 -59.22 -59.06 90.27
CA ALA A 199 -57.90 -58.58 90.68
C ALA A 199 -57.91 -57.11 91.14
N LYS A 200 -57.18 -56.81 92.22
CA LYS A 200 -57.16 -55.48 92.85
C LYS A 200 -55.75 -54.93 92.98
N GLN A 201 -55.60 -53.62 92.76
CA GLN A 201 -54.34 -52.92 93.00
C GLN A 201 -54.11 -52.73 94.51
N VAL A 202 -52.98 -53.23 95.01
CA VAL A 202 -52.56 -53.14 96.41
C VAL A 202 -51.19 -52.47 96.47
N ARG A 203 -51.00 -51.49 97.36
CA ARG A 203 -49.72 -50.83 97.59
C ARG A 203 -48.99 -51.45 98.77
N GLN A 204 -47.79 -51.98 98.56
CA GLN A 204 -46.97 -52.65 99.57
C GLN A 204 -45.50 -52.23 99.40
N ASN A 205 -44.78 -51.95 100.49
CA ASN A 205 -43.38 -51.52 100.46
C ASN A 205 -43.09 -50.42 99.42
N ASN A 206 -43.96 -49.40 99.40
CA ASN A 206 -44.02 -48.27 98.44
C ASN A 206 -44.37 -48.62 96.97
N ASN A 207 -44.23 -49.89 96.55
CA ASN A 207 -44.61 -50.37 95.22
C ASN A 207 -46.11 -50.68 95.11
N TRP A 208 -46.62 -50.79 93.88
CA TRP A 208 -47.98 -51.23 93.58
C TRP A 208 -47.97 -52.61 92.92
N TYR A 209 -48.91 -53.46 93.29
CA TYR A 209 -49.07 -54.84 92.81
C TYR A 209 -50.52 -55.06 92.39
N LEU A 210 -50.77 -55.85 91.34
CA LEU A 210 -52.10 -56.34 91.02
C LEU A 210 -52.26 -57.73 91.63
N GLN A 211 -53.21 -57.92 92.55
CA GLN A 211 -53.38 -59.15 93.30
C GLN A 211 -54.76 -59.77 93.06
N GLU A 212 -54.77 -61.06 92.74
CA GLU A 212 -55.97 -61.90 92.69
C GLU A 212 -55.71 -63.16 93.49
N ASN A 213 -56.69 -63.59 94.31
CA ASN A 213 -56.59 -64.79 95.14
C ASN A 213 -55.28 -64.90 95.97
N GLY A 214 -54.75 -63.76 96.43
CA GLY A 214 -53.52 -63.66 97.24
C GLY A 214 -52.20 -63.76 96.47
N LYS A 215 -52.21 -63.80 95.13
CA LYS A 215 -51.02 -63.88 94.28
C LYS A 215 -50.84 -62.60 93.45
N ASN A 216 -49.60 -62.19 93.23
CA ASN A 216 -49.27 -61.09 92.31
C ASN A 216 -49.44 -61.56 90.85
N LEU A 217 -50.25 -60.86 90.06
CA LEU A 217 -50.29 -60.98 88.60
C LEU A 217 -49.08 -60.26 87.98
N THR A 218 -48.67 -60.68 86.78
CA THR A 218 -47.48 -60.15 86.08
C THR A 218 -47.76 -59.96 84.59
N GLY A 219 -46.83 -59.34 83.85
CA GLY A 219 -47.01 -59.03 82.43
C GLY A 219 -47.88 -57.78 82.21
N PHE A 220 -48.42 -57.64 80.99
CA PHE A 220 -49.36 -56.57 80.66
C PHE A 220 -50.75 -56.90 81.18
N GLN A 221 -51.35 -55.98 81.93
CA GLN A 221 -52.59 -56.20 82.66
C GLN A 221 -53.57 -55.04 82.41
N LYS A 222 -54.78 -55.37 81.96
CA LYS A 222 -55.91 -54.49 81.69
C LYS A 222 -56.70 -54.25 82.98
N ILE A 223 -56.68 -53.01 83.44
CA ILE A 223 -57.34 -52.57 84.67
C ILE A 223 -58.61 -51.82 84.24
N ALA A 224 -59.69 -52.60 84.11
CA ALA A 224 -60.91 -52.18 83.43
C ALA A 224 -61.70 -51.10 84.18
N ASP A 225 -61.72 -51.13 85.52
CA ASP A 225 -62.34 -50.13 86.39
C ASP A 225 -61.72 -48.74 86.25
N GLN A 226 -60.41 -48.67 85.94
CA GLN A 226 -59.65 -47.44 85.75
C GLN A 226 -59.33 -47.13 84.29
N ASN A 227 -59.91 -47.91 83.36
CA ASN A 227 -59.70 -47.82 81.90
C ASN A 227 -58.22 -47.64 81.50
N LYS A 228 -57.29 -48.38 82.13
CA LYS A 228 -55.85 -48.33 81.84
C LYS A 228 -55.25 -49.72 81.60
N ILE A 229 -54.12 -49.77 80.89
CA ILE A 229 -53.23 -50.94 80.87
C ILE A 229 -51.99 -50.60 81.68
N CYS A 230 -51.54 -51.51 82.53
CA CYS A 230 -50.30 -51.42 83.28
C CYS A 230 -49.39 -52.61 82.97
N TYR A 231 -48.13 -52.56 83.37
CA TYR A 231 -47.23 -53.73 83.32
C TYR A 231 -46.67 -54.02 84.71
N TYR A 232 -46.74 -55.27 85.10
CA TYR A 232 -46.27 -55.77 86.40
C TYR A 232 -45.09 -56.71 86.17
N ASN A 233 -43.93 -56.37 86.73
CA ASN A 233 -42.66 -57.00 86.40
C ASN A 233 -42.64 -58.50 86.77
N PRO A 234 -42.43 -59.43 85.81
CA PRO A 234 -42.42 -60.87 86.07
C PRO A 234 -41.47 -61.37 87.16
N SER A 235 -40.40 -60.63 87.50
CA SER A 235 -39.45 -61.08 88.53
C SER A 235 -39.87 -60.75 89.97
N ASN A 236 -40.82 -59.85 90.19
CA ASN A 236 -41.23 -59.43 91.54
C ASN A 236 -42.70 -59.01 91.70
N GLY A 237 -43.47 -58.86 90.62
CA GLY A 237 -44.87 -58.46 90.59
C GLY A 237 -45.14 -56.95 90.70
N ALA A 238 -44.12 -56.09 90.78
CA ALA A 238 -44.31 -54.65 90.97
C ALA A 238 -44.68 -53.94 89.66
N MET A 239 -45.59 -52.97 89.73
CA MET A 239 -45.96 -52.08 88.62
C MET A 239 -44.77 -51.24 88.19
N VAL A 240 -44.54 -51.14 86.87
CA VAL A 240 -43.47 -50.33 86.29
C VAL A 240 -43.95 -48.95 85.83
N TYR A 241 -43.02 -48.02 85.73
CA TYR A 241 -43.26 -46.60 85.39
C TYR A 241 -42.20 -46.10 84.41
N GLY A 242 -42.51 -45.04 83.65
CA GLY A 242 -41.58 -44.45 82.68
C GLY A 242 -41.33 -45.33 81.45
N GLN A 243 -40.25 -45.07 80.73
CA GLN A 243 -39.84 -45.91 79.61
C GLN A 243 -39.29 -47.26 80.10
N GLN A 244 -39.80 -48.35 79.54
CA GLN A 244 -39.39 -49.72 79.88
C GLN A 244 -39.17 -50.53 78.61
N LYS A 245 -38.11 -51.35 78.58
CA LYS A 245 -37.80 -52.24 77.44
C LYS A 245 -38.24 -53.66 77.76
N ILE A 246 -39.34 -54.10 77.13
CA ILE A 246 -40.03 -55.37 77.37
C ILE A 246 -40.08 -56.13 76.04
N ASP A 247 -39.69 -57.41 76.01
CA ASP A 247 -39.62 -58.21 74.77
C ASP A 247 -38.91 -57.47 73.60
N ASN A 248 -37.72 -56.94 73.92
CA ASN A 248 -36.88 -56.08 73.06
C ASN A 248 -37.54 -54.77 72.55
N LYS A 249 -38.81 -54.50 72.84
CA LYS A 249 -39.58 -53.32 72.43
C LYS A 249 -39.63 -52.29 73.55
N TRP A 250 -39.68 -51.00 73.23
CA TRP A 250 -39.86 -49.95 74.24
C TRP A 250 -41.34 -49.60 74.41
N TYR A 251 -41.77 -49.43 75.65
CA TYR A 251 -43.09 -48.98 76.06
C TYR A 251 -42.93 -47.80 77.03
N LEU A 252 -43.90 -46.89 77.11
CA LEU A 252 -43.93 -45.81 78.09
C LEU A 252 -45.13 -45.98 79.01
N PHE A 253 -44.89 -46.02 80.32
CA PHE A 253 -45.94 -46.00 81.34
C PHE A 253 -45.91 -44.64 82.05
N ASP A 254 -47.07 -44.07 82.33
CA ASP A 254 -47.18 -42.82 83.07
C ASP A 254 -46.47 -42.91 84.43
N LYS A 255 -45.75 -41.85 84.80
CA LYS A 255 -44.87 -41.80 85.97
C LYS A 255 -45.63 -41.74 87.32
N VAL A 256 -46.96 -41.57 87.30
CA VAL A 256 -47.80 -41.50 88.52
C VAL A 256 -48.77 -42.70 88.63
N THR A 257 -49.45 -43.04 87.54
CA THR A 257 -50.56 -44.01 87.51
C THR A 257 -50.17 -45.39 86.97
N GLY A 258 -48.99 -45.53 86.36
CA GLY A 258 -48.54 -46.73 85.67
C GLY A 258 -49.26 -47.02 84.35
N ALA A 259 -50.09 -46.09 83.85
CA ALA A 259 -50.88 -46.29 82.63
C ALA A 259 -50.01 -46.25 81.36
N LEU A 260 -50.09 -47.29 80.53
CA LEU A 260 -49.45 -47.38 79.22
C LEU A 260 -49.88 -46.22 78.32
N GLN A 261 -48.89 -45.52 77.77
CA GLN A 261 -49.04 -44.35 76.91
C GLN A 261 -49.00 -44.74 75.42
N PHE A 262 -49.68 -43.92 74.61
CA PHE A 262 -49.85 -44.12 73.17
C PHE A 262 -49.66 -42.79 72.44
N GLY A 263 -49.45 -42.83 71.12
CA GLY A 263 -49.33 -41.65 70.27
C GLY A 263 -47.99 -40.91 70.46
N TYR A 264 -47.96 -39.62 70.11
CA TYR A 264 -46.78 -38.77 70.30
C TYR A 264 -46.52 -38.52 71.78
N GLN A 265 -45.26 -38.67 72.19
CA GLN A 265 -44.84 -38.55 73.58
C GLN A 265 -43.48 -37.83 73.66
N TRP A 266 -43.41 -36.79 74.49
CA TRP A 266 -42.19 -36.02 74.73
C TRP A 266 -41.39 -36.62 75.89
N ILE A 267 -40.21 -37.16 75.60
CA ILE A 267 -39.29 -37.69 76.59
C ILE A 267 -38.31 -36.58 77.00
N GLY A 268 -38.72 -35.77 77.98
CA GLY A 268 -37.92 -34.64 78.45
C GLY A 268 -36.52 -35.00 78.95
N ASP A 269 -36.36 -36.16 79.59
CA ASP A 269 -35.05 -36.66 80.06
C ASP A 269 -34.08 -37.07 78.94
N GLN A 270 -34.56 -37.20 77.70
CA GLN A 270 -33.75 -37.54 76.51
C GLN A 270 -33.91 -36.51 75.38
N ASN A 271 -34.57 -35.38 75.65
CA ASN A 271 -34.86 -34.29 74.71
C ASN A 271 -35.36 -34.77 73.33
N LYS A 272 -36.25 -35.77 73.32
CA LYS A 272 -36.76 -36.41 72.10
C LYS A 272 -38.27 -36.53 72.11
N GLU A 273 -38.89 -36.32 70.95
CA GLU A 273 -40.26 -36.72 70.68
C GLU A 273 -40.26 -38.09 70.01
N VAL A 274 -41.12 -38.98 70.47
CA VAL A 274 -41.26 -40.35 69.95
C VAL A 274 -42.74 -40.68 69.75
N TYR A 275 -43.05 -41.77 69.05
CA TYR A 275 -44.43 -42.23 68.86
C TYR A 275 -44.62 -43.68 69.31
N TYR A 276 -45.69 -43.94 70.07
CA TYR A 276 -46.09 -45.28 70.52
C TYR A 276 -47.33 -45.75 69.74
N ASP A 277 -47.25 -46.93 69.12
CA ASP A 277 -48.25 -47.49 68.20
C ASP A 277 -49.63 -47.59 68.86
N LEU A 278 -50.65 -46.90 68.29
CA LEU A 278 -52.03 -46.84 68.79
C LEU A 278 -52.78 -48.20 68.83
N ASN A 279 -52.13 -49.29 68.44
CA ASN A 279 -52.68 -50.66 68.44
C ASN A 279 -51.80 -51.63 69.26
N LYS A 280 -50.53 -51.29 69.52
CA LYS A 280 -49.55 -52.19 70.15
C LYS A 280 -48.85 -51.61 71.39
N GLY A 281 -48.95 -50.30 71.62
CA GLY A 281 -48.32 -49.60 72.75
C GLY A 281 -46.79 -49.50 72.70
N ASN A 282 -46.12 -50.11 71.72
CA ASN A 282 -44.66 -50.03 71.59
C ASN A 282 -44.21 -48.82 70.77
N MET A 283 -43.00 -48.32 71.04
CA MET A 283 -42.35 -47.26 70.27
C MET A 283 -42.11 -47.71 68.83
N VAL A 284 -42.33 -46.82 67.86
CA VAL A 284 -42.13 -47.08 66.43
C VAL A 284 -40.78 -46.57 65.93
N TYR A 285 -40.36 -47.07 64.77
CA TYR A 285 -39.03 -46.86 64.19
C TYR A 285 -39.09 -46.83 62.66
N GLY A 286 -38.13 -46.15 62.02
CA GLY A 286 -38.03 -46.00 60.57
C GLY A 286 -39.16 -45.14 59.98
N HIS A 287 -39.47 -45.37 58.70
CA HIS A 287 -40.61 -44.72 58.03
C HIS A 287 -41.93 -45.25 58.58
N GLN A 288 -42.85 -44.34 58.92
CA GLN A 288 -44.16 -44.64 59.51
C GLN A 288 -45.22 -43.72 58.90
N LYS A 289 -46.33 -44.30 58.43
CA LYS A 289 -47.46 -43.55 57.88
C LYS A 289 -48.50 -43.27 58.98
N ILE A 290 -48.47 -42.05 59.53
CA ILE A 290 -49.32 -41.64 60.66
C ILE A 290 -50.30 -40.57 60.18
N ASN A 291 -51.60 -40.79 60.43
CA ASN A 291 -52.69 -39.90 60.00
C ASN A 291 -52.61 -39.52 58.50
N GLY A 292 -52.23 -40.49 57.66
CA GLY A 292 -52.09 -40.33 56.21
C GLY A 292 -50.75 -39.73 55.73
N LYS A 293 -49.96 -39.13 56.63
CA LYS A 293 -48.67 -38.49 56.34
C LYS A 293 -47.50 -39.45 56.59
N GLU A 294 -46.47 -39.39 55.74
CA GLU A 294 -45.22 -40.09 55.99
C GLU A 294 -44.36 -39.34 57.02
N GLN A 295 -43.83 -40.06 58.00
CA GLN A 295 -42.97 -39.56 59.07
C GLN A 295 -41.80 -40.53 59.28
N TYR A 296 -40.73 -40.08 59.95
CA TYR A 296 -39.57 -40.93 60.23
C TYR A 296 -39.15 -40.82 61.70
N PHE A 297 -38.86 -41.98 62.30
CA PHE A 297 -38.34 -42.10 63.66
C PHE A 297 -37.00 -42.83 63.61
N ASP A 298 -35.96 -42.26 64.23
CA ASP A 298 -34.60 -42.81 64.16
C ASP A 298 -34.54 -44.29 64.60
N PRO A 299 -34.02 -45.22 63.77
CA PRO A 299 -34.02 -46.66 64.05
C PRO A 299 -33.30 -47.10 65.33
N VAL A 300 -32.48 -46.25 65.95
CA VAL A 300 -31.73 -46.58 67.17
C VAL A 300 -32.39 -45.99 68.42
N THR A 301 -32.77 -44.71 68.37
CA THR A 301 -33.21 -43.91 69.51
C THR A 301 -34.71 -43.65 69.57
N GLY A 302 -35.40 -43.78 68.43
CA GLY A 302 -36.83 -43.51 68.26
C GLY A 302 -37.20 -42.03 68.09
N ILE A 303 -36.24 -41.10 68.03
CA ILE A 303 -36.55 -39.66 67.89
C ILE A 303 -37.19 -39.37 66.52
N GLN A 304 -38.26 -38.57 66.50
CA GLN A 304 -38.88 -38.11 65.27
C GLN A 304 -37.96 -37.13 64.51
N ALA A 305 -37.77 -37.36 63.21
CA ALA A 305 -37.12 -36.41 62.32
C ALA A 305 -37.95 -35.12 62.19
N LYS A 306 -37.36 -33.96 62.50
CA LYS A 306 -38.01 -32.62 62.42
C LYS A 306 -37.03 -31.56 61.96
N ASN A 307 -37.45 -30.76 60.97
CA ASN A 307 -36.61 -29.80 60.24
C ASN A 307 -35.30 -30.40 59.68
N SER A 308 -35.27 -31.72 59.44
CA SER A 308 -34.05 -32.51 59.27
C SER A 308 -34.08 -33.37 58.01
N TYR A 309 -32.91 -33.52 57.39
CA TYR A 309 -32.68 -34.50 56.33
C TYR A 309 -32.53 -35.91 56.90
N VAL A 310 -32.98 -36.90 56.15
CA VAL A 310 -32.84 -38.34 56.46
C VAL A 310 -32.37 -39.06 55.22
N TRP A 311 -31.24 -39.74 55.32
CA TRP A 311 -30.70 -40.60 54.27
C TRP A 311 -31.23 -42.03 54.40
N ASP A 312 -31.99 -42.51 53.41
CA ASP A 312 -32.32 -43.92 53.29
C ASP A 312 -31.33 -44.64 52.37
N LYS A 313 -30.54 -45.51 52.97
CA LYS A 313 -29.57 -46.37 52.28
C LYS A 313 -30.24 -47.38 51.32
N ASN A 314 -31.49 -47.78 51.58
CA ASN A 314 -32.19 -48.77 50.76
C ASN A 314 -32.78 -48.11 49.49
N ALA A 315 -33.42 -46.96 49.64
CA ALA A 315 -33.90 -46.16 48.50
C ALA A 315 -32.79 -45.38 47.77
N ASN A 316 -31.56 -45.37 48.31
CA ASN A 316 -30.42 -44.55 47.89
C ASN A 316 -30.81 -43.09 47.66
N ALA A 317 -31.49 -42.50 48.64
CA ALA A 317 -32.13 -41.20 48.53
C ALA A 317 -32.15 -40.45 49.86
N GLU A 318 -32.20 -39.13 49.77
CA GLU A 318 -32.41 -38.23 50.91
C GLU A 318 -33.84 -37.71 50.91
N TYR A 319 -34.44 -37.61 52.09
CA TYR A 319 -35.76 -37.05 52.35
C TYR A 319 -35.62 -35.90 53.35
N TYR A 320 -36.59 -34.98 53.38
CA TYR A 320 -36.64 -33.93 54.40
C TYR A 320 -37.97 -33.95 55.15
N TYR A 321 -37.92 -33.72 56.46
CA TYR A 321 -39.09 -33.69 57.34
C TYR A 321 -39.29 -32.28 57.91
N ASP A 322 -40.53 -31.77 57.83
CA ASP A 322 -40.91 -30.43 58.28
C ASP A 322 -40.80 -30.26 59.81
N GLY A 323 -41.08 -29.05 60.32
CA GLY A 323 -41.08 -28.77 61.76
C GLY A 323 -42.18 -29.49 62.56
N LEU A 324 -43.14 -30.13 61.88
CA LEU A 324 -44.16 -30.99 62.47
C LEU A 324 -43.79 -32.49 62.31
N GLY A 325 -42.67 -32.80 61.65
CA GLY A 325 -42.11 -34.13 61.44
C GLY A 325 -42.75 -34.93 60.31
N ASN A 326 -43.33 -34.26 59.30
CA ASN A 326 -43.90 -34.88 58.10
C ASN A 326 -42.94 -34.74 56.90
N MET A 327 -42.88 -35.76 56.05
CA MET A 327 -42.08 -35.72 54.82
C MET A 327 -42.62 -34.64 53.86
N VAL A 328 -41.71 -33.84 53.29
CA VAL A 328 -42.06 -32.77 52.34
C VAL A 328 -42.04 -33.25 50.89
N TYR A 329 -42.77 -32.53 50.03
CA TYR A 329 -42.90 -32.81 48.60
C TYR A 329 -42.85 -31.50 47.80
N GLY A 330 -42.48 -31.57 46.52
CA GLY A 330 -42.41 -30.43 45.61
C GLY A 330 -41.23 -29.49 45.87
N GLN A 331 -41.33 -28.24 45.42
CA GLN A 331 -40.32 -27.22 45.71
C GLN A 331 -40.45 -26.72 47.14
N GLN A 332 -39.34 -26.71 47.87
CA GLN A 332 -39.24 -26.25 49.26
C GLN A 332 -38.06 -25.27 49.41
N LYS A 333 -38.20 -24.26 50.26
CA LYS A 333 -37.11 -23.30 50.54
C LYS A 333 -36.50 -23.57 51.91
N ILE A 334 -35.39 -24.31 51.93
CA ILE A 334 -34.74 -24.80 53.15
C ILE A 334 -33.36 -24.13 53.27
N ASN A 335 -33.02 -23.61 54.46
CA ASN A 335 -31.77 -22.91 54.74
C ASN A 335 -31.42 -21.80 53.72
N GLY A 336 -32.46 -21.12 53.19
CA GLY A 336 -32.33 -20.06 52.18
C GLY A 336 -32.33 -20.56 50.72
N HIS A 337 -32.00 -21.82 50.47
CA HIS A 337 -31.94 -22.42 49.13
C HIS A 337 -33.27 -23.04 48.71
N TRP A 338 -33.60 -22.93 47.42
CA TRP A 338 -34.69 -23.72 46.84
C TRP A 338 -34.19 -25.14 46.55
N GLN A 339 -34.96 -26.14 46.95
CA GLN A 339 -34.72 -27.56 46.74
C GLN A 339 -35.98 -28.22 46.19
N TYR A 340 -35.89 -29.43 45.64
CA TYR A 340 -37.06 -30.19 45.18
C TYR A 340 -37.05 -31.62 45.71
N PHE A 341 -38.21 -32.04 46.18
CA PHE A 341 -38.49 -33.40 46.63
C PHE A 341 -39.58 -33.95 45.71
N ASP A 342 -39.35 -35.13 45.11
CA ASP A 342 -40.25 -35.69 44.11
C ASP A 342 -41.70 -35.74 44.60
N SER A 343 -42.63 -35.28 43.77
CA SER A 343 -44.02 -35.03 44.15
C SER A 343 -44.84 -36.29 44.46
N LYS A 344 -44.27 -37.49 44.26
CA LYS A 344 -44.88 -38.78 44.56
C LYS A 344 -44.14 -39.53 45.66
N THR A 345 -42.80 -39.51 45.63
CA THR A 345 -41.95 -40.34 46.50
C THR A 345 -41.27 -39.55 47.62
N GLY A 346 -41.22 -38.22 47.55
CA GLY A 346 -40.51 -37.36 48.51
C GLY A 346 -38.98 -37.36 48.36
N LYS A 347 -38.40 -38.12 47.42
CA LYS A 347 -36.95 -38.20 47.22
C LYS A 347 -36.39 -36.86 46.75
N GLN A 348 -35.34 -36.35 47.38
CA GLN A 348 -34.68 -35.12 46.97
C GLN A 348 -34.01 -35.27 45.59
N SER A 349 -34.27 -34.34 44.68
CA SER A 349 -33.60 -34.27 43.37
C SER A 349 -32.19 -33.71 43.52
N LYS A 350 -31.19 -34.47 43.04
CA LYS A 350 -29.77 -34.08 42.98
C LYS A 350 -29.17 -34.38 41.61
N ASN A 351 -28.24 -33.55 41.15
CA ASN A 351 -27.56 -33.62 39.84
C ASN A 351 -28.51 -33.79 38.63
N GLN A 352 -29.71 -33.20 38.65
CA GLN A 352 -30.76 -33.50 37.68
C GLN A 352 -31.64 -32.30 37.32
N TYR A 353 -32.19 -32.34 36.10
CA TYR A 353 -33.20 -31.40 35.63
C TYR A 353 -34.59 -31.80 36.16
N VAL A 354 -35.38 -30.81 36.57
CA VAL A 354 -36.76 -30.99 37.04
C VAL A 354 -37.69 -30.06 36.28
N TRP A 355 -38.80 -30.60 35.79
CA TRP A 355 -39.89 -29.82 35.21
C TRP A 355 -40.85 -29.35 36.32
N VAL A 356 -40.82 -28.06 36.62
CA VAL A 356 -41.67 -27.44 37.65
C VAL A 356 -42.96 -26.98 36.99
N GLY A 357 -43.85 -27.94 36.70
CA GLY A 357 -44.99 -27.75 35.81
C GLY A 357 -45.96 -26.63 36.21
N ASN A 358 -46.18 -26.39 37.51
CA ASN A 358 -47.02 -25.28 37.99
C ASN A 358 -46.38 -23.89 37.78
N GLN A 359 -45.12 -23.83 37.39
CA GLN A 359 -44.37 -22.61 37.04
C GLN A 359 -43.86 -22.65 35.59
N ASN A 360 -44.28 -23.66 34.80
CA ASN A 360 -43.95 -23.85 33.37
C ASN A 360 -42.44 -23.66 33.03
N LYS A 361 -41.55 -24.19 33.88
CA LYS A 361 -40.09 -24.04 33.72
C LYS A 361 -39.33 -25.32 33.99
N TRP A 362 -38.22 -25.49 33.27
CA TRP A 362 -37.14 -26.39 33.65
C TRP A 362 -36.24 -25.68 34.66
N VAL A 363 -35.77 -26.41 35.67
CA VAL A 363 -34.72 -25.99 36.61
C VAL A 363 -33.72 -27.14 36.76
N TYR A 364 -32.53 -26.87 37.29
CA TYR A 364 -31.55 -27.91 37.62
C TYR A 364 -31.18 -27.86 39.10
N TYR A 365 -31.03 -29.03 39.71
CA TYR A 365 -30.60 -29.21 41.10
C TYR A 365 -29.20 -29.81 41.15
N ASP A 366 -28.32 -29.20 41.94
CA ASP A 366 -26.91 -29.56 42.06
C ASP A 366 -26.65 -30.87 42.85
N GLY A 367 -25.38 -31.17 43.13
CA GLY A 367 -24.97 -32.36 43.86
C GLY A 367 -25.36 -32.43 45.34
N VAL A 368 -25.80 -31.31 45.94
CA VAL A 368 -26.35 -31.28 47.31
C VAL A 368 -27.88 -31.13 47.33
N GLY A 369 -28.50 -30.82 46.19
CA GLY A 369 -29.95 -30.71 46.00
C GLY A 369 -30.48 -29.27 45.97
N ASN A 370 -29.61 -28.28 45.79
CA ASN A 370 -29.98 -26.86 45.67
C ASN A 370 -30.21 -26.48 44.20
N MET A 371 -31.21 -25.62 43.96
CA MET A 371 -31.51 -25.07 42.63
C MET A 371 -30.39 -24.13 42.18
N VAL A 372 -29.91 -24.29 40.95
CA VAL A 372 -28.83 -23.46 40.38
C VAL A 372 -29.36 -22.22 39.68
N TYR A 373 -28.48 -21.22 39.54
CA TYR A 373 -28.76 -19.92 38.90
C TYR A 373 -27.56 -19.46 38.06
N GLY A 374 -27.79 -18.55 37.12
CA GLY A 374 -26.75 -17.98 36.25
C GLY A 374 -26.22 -18.95 35.20
N GLN A 375 -25.03 -18.66 34.68
CA GLN A 375 -24.31 -19.59 33.78
C GLN A 375 -23.81 -20.80 34.57
N GLN A 376 -24.10 -22.00 34.08
CA GLN A 376 -23.63 -23.26 34.66
C GLN A 376 -23.06 -24.15 33.55
N LYS A 377 -22.02 -24.94 33.85
CA LYS A 377 -21.44 -25.89 32.89
C LYS A 377 -21.84 -27.32 33.25
N ILE A 378 -22.86 -27.84 32.59
CA ILE A 378 -23.48 -29.14 32.89
C ILE A 378 -23.25 -30.09 31.71
N ASN A 379 -22.81 -31.31 31.99
CA ASN A 379 -22.48 -32.34 30.97
C ASN A 379 -21.50 -31.86 29.87
N GLY A 380 -20.67 -30.84 30.16
CA GLY A 380 -19.74 -30.23 29.22
C GLY A 380 -20.28 -28.99 28.49
N HIS A 381 -21.60 -28.81 28.45
CA HIS A 381 -22.28 -27.68 27.80
C HIS A 381 -22.45 -26.49 28.76
N TRP A 382 -22.34 -25.27 28.24
CA TRP A 382 -22.73 -24.07 28.99
C TRP A 382 -24.23 -23.85 28.85
N GLN A 383 -24.91 -23.64 29.97
CA GLN A 383 -26.35 -23.38 30.06
C GLN A 383 -26.60 -22.15 30.94
N TYR A 384 -27.79 -21.56 30.88
CA TYR A 384 -28.19 -20.46 31.76
C TYR A 384 -29.50 -20.76 32.46
N PHE A 385 -29.55 -20.44 33.76
CA PHE A 385 -30.73 -20.47 34.59
C PHE A 385 -31.00 -19.06 35.10
N ASP A 386 -32.22 -18.56 34.93
CA ASP A 386 -32.57 -17.19 35.31
C ASP A 386 -32.19 -16.88 36.76
N SER A 387 -31.51 -15.75 36.95
CA SER A 387 -30.92 -15.33 38.23
C SER A 387 -31.90 -15.17 39.38
N THR A 388 -33.20 -15.01 39.10
CA THR A 388 -34.25 -14.82 40.12
C THR A 388 -35.12 -16.06 40.31
N THR A 389 -35.44 -16.78 39.23
CA THR A 389 -36.42 -17.87 39.22
C THR A 389 -35.83 -19.26 39.03
N GLY A 390 -34.56 -19.37 38.63
CA GLY A 390 -33.89 -20.63 38.27
C GLY A 390 -34.39 -21.26 36.96
N ALA A 391 -35.19 -20.55 36.16
CA ALA A 391 -35.73 -21.06 34.90
C ALA A 391 -34.64 -21.22 33.83
N GLN A 392 -34.48 -22.42 33.28
CA GLN A 392 -33.51 -22.68 32.21
C GLN A 392 -33.87 -21.90 30.93
N ALA A 393 -32.92 -21.15 30.39
CA ALA A 393 -33.04 -20.47 29.10
C ALA A 393 -33.11 -21.49 27.96
N LYS A 394 -34.09 -21.36 27.05
CA LYS A 394 -34.29 -22.24 25.89
C LYS A 394 -34.89 -21.47 24.71
N ASN A 395 -34.35 -21.69 23.52
CA ASN A 395 -34.67 -20.96 22.29
C ASN A 395 -34.68 -19.43 22.47
N SER A 396 -33.71 -18.91 23.23
CA SER A 396 -33.76 -17.56 23.80
C SER A 396 -32.39 -16.89 23.85
N TYR A 397 -32.35 -15.60 23.52
CA TYR A 397 -31.20 -14.75 23.80
C TYR A 397 -31.13 -14.41 25.29
N VAL A 398 -29.90 -14.29 25.81
CA VAL A 398 -29.63 -13.90 27.20
C VAL A 398 -28.50 -12.87 27.22
N TRP A 399 -28.75 -11.73 27.86
CA TRP A 399 -27.72 -10.73 28.16
C TRP A 399 -26.97 -11.09 29.44
N ILE A 400 -25.67 -11.37 29.32
CA ILE A 400 -24.78 -11.71 30.43
C ILE A 400 -24.00 -10.45 30.79
N GLY A 401 -24.64 -9.59 31.59
CA GLY A 401 -24.13 -8.24 31.88
C GLY A 401 -22.74 -8.19 32.50
N ASN A 402 -22.39 -9.15 33.37
CA ASN A 402 -21.05 -9.22 33.98
C ASN A 402 -19.94 -9.70 33.02
N GLN A 403 -20.29 -10.09 31.80
CA GLN A 403 -19.35 -10.40 30.71
C GLN A 403 -19.60 -9.53 29.47
N ASN A 404 -20.49 -8.53 29.56
CA ASN A 404 -20.89 -7.60 28.51
C ASN A 404 -21.16 -8.29 27.13
N LYS A 405 -21.85 -9.44 27.15
CA LYS A 405 -22.14 -10.24 25.96
C LYS A 405 -23.61 -10.66 25.90
N GLU A 406 -24.14 -10.72 24.68
CA GLU A 406 -25.38 -11.43 24.39
C GLU A 406 -25.03 -12.81 23.83
N VAL A 407 -25.76 -13.84 24.26
CA VAL A 407 -25.60 -15.23 23.79
C VAL A 407 -26.97 -15.83 23.50
N TYR A 408 -27.02 -16.96 22.79
CA TYR A 408 -28.27 -17.68 22.52
C TYR A 408 -28.20 -19.11 23.06
N TYR A 409 -29.30 -19.57 23.66
CA TYR A 409 -29.49 -20.94 24.14
C TYR A 409 -30.50 -21.67 23.27
N ASP A 410 -30.18 -22.91 22.87
CA ASP A 410 -30.96 -23.72 21.94
C ASP A 410 -32.21 -24.36 22.59
N GLN A 411 -32.84 -25.32 21.90
CA GLN A 411 -34.00 -26.07 22.42
C GLN A 411 -33.68 -27.01 23.59
N ASN A 412 -32.42 -27.45 23.72
CA ASN A 412 -31.96 -28.27 24.84
C ASN A 412 -31.65 -27.39 26.07
N GLY A 413 -31.28 -26.14 25.82
CA GLY A 413 -30.84 -25.14 26.81
C GLY A 413 -29.33 -24.92 26.79
N ASP A 414 -28.65 -25.36 25.73
CA ASP A 414 -27.19 -25.28 25.55
C ASP A 414 -26.81 -24.04 24.74
N MET A 415 -25.72 -23.38 25.14
CA MET A 415 -25.21 -22.18 24.48
C MET A 415 -24.69 -22.54 23.07
N VAL A 416 -25.11 -21.79 22.05
CA VAL A 416 -24.68 -22.02 20.66
C VAL A 416 -23.38 -21.29 20.33
N TYR A 417 -22.67 -21.78 19.30
CA TYR A 417 -21.38 -21.26 18.85
C TYR A 417 -21.29 -21.26 17.32
N GLY A 418 -20.40 -20.43 16.78
CA GLY A 418 -20.15 -20.31 15.34
C GLY A 418 -21.31 -19.69 14.56
N LEU A 419 -21.35 -19.97 13.26
CA LEU A 419 -22.42 -19.51 12.37
C LEU A 419 -23.70 -20.35 12.60
N GLN A 420 -24.78 -19.68 12.96
CA GLN A 420 -26.09 -20.27 13.28
C GLN A 420 -27.20 -19.66 12.43
N THR A 421 -28.31 -20.38 12.24
CA THR A 421 -29.51 -19.84 11.57
C THR A 421 -30.67 -19.83 12.57
N ILE A 422 -31.02 -18.64 13.07
CA ILE A 422 -32.04 -18.44 14.11
C ILE A 422 -33.18 -17.61 13.50
N GLN A 423 -34.41 -18.11 13.58
CA GLN A 423 -35.60 -17.48 12.98
C GLN A 423 -35.41 -17.11 11.49
N GLY A 424 -34.72 -17.97 10.73
CA GLY A 424 -34.41 -17.77 9.31
C GLY A 424 -33.26 -16.81 9.01
N LYS A 425 -32.68 -16.13 10.02
CA LYS A 425 -31.55 -15.21 9.84
C LYS A 425 -30.24 -15.88 10.21
N LYS A 426 -29.18 -15.66 9.42
CA LYS A 426 -27.82 -16.06 9.79
C LYS A 426 -27.26 -15.12 10.85
N GLN A 427 -26.67 -15.67 11.89
CA GLN A 427 -26.04 -14.97 13.02
C GLN A 427 -24.75 -15.69 13.39
N TYR A 428 -23.82 -15.03 14.07
CA TYR A 428 -22.57 -15.65 14.51
C TYR A 428 -22.34 -15.43 16.00
N PHE A 429 -21.90 -16.48 16.69
CA PHE A 429 -21.55 -16.48 18.11
C PHE A 429 -20.10 -16.92 18.26
N ASP A 430 -19.30 -16.17 19.01
CA ASP A 430 -17.87 -16.43 19.16
C ASP A 430 -17.59 -17.88 19.66
N PRO A 431 -16.75 -18.68 18.98
CA PRO A 431 -16.53 -20.09 19.32
C PRO A 431 -15.93 -20.40 20.70
N VAL A 432 -15.47 -19.39 21.46
CA VAL A 432 -14.89 -19.57 22.80
C VAL A 432 -15.82 -19.06 23.91
N THR A 433 -16.46 -17.90 23.67
CA THR A 433 -17.23 -17.16 24.68
C THR A 433 -18.74 -17.23 24.47
N GLY A 434 -19.20 -17.65 23.28
CA GLY A 434 -20.60 -17.63 22.86
C GLY A 434 -21.16 -16.24 22.53
N ALA A 435 -20.33 -15.19 22.55
CA ALA A 435 -20.79 -13.80 22.35
C ALA A 435 -21.26 -13.54 20.91
N GLN A 436 -22.45 -12.97 20.73
CA GLN A 436 -23.00 -12.65 19.42
C GLN A 436 -22.21 -11.51 18.73
N ALA A 437 -21.81 -11.74 17.48
CA ALA A 437 -21.15 -10.74 16.63
C ALA A 437 -22.13 -9.62 16.22
N LYS A 438 -21.74 -8.36 16.38
CA LYS A 438 -22.55 -7.16 16.06
C LYS A 438 -21.69 -6.02 15.52
N ASN A 439 -22.18 -5.35 14.48
CA ASN A 439 -21.48 -4.28 13.73
C ASN A 439 -20.05 -4.68 13.27
N SER A 440 -19.82 -5.97 13.00
CA SER A 440 -18.49 -6.57 12.95
C SER A 440 -18.30 -7.50 11.75
N TYR A 441 -17.10 -7.45 11.15
CA TYR A 441 -16.65 -8.46 10.20
C TYR A 441 -16.21 -9.72 10.94
N ILE A 442 -16.61 -10.88 10.45
CA ILE A 442 -16.23 -12.19 10.97
C ILE A 442 -15.74 -13.06 9.80
N TRP A 443 -14.53 -13.60 9.93
CA TRP A 443 -14.06 -14.69 9.07
C TRP A 443 -14.51 -16.03 9.67
N ASP A 444 -15.37 -16.77 8.96
CA ASP A 444 -15.69 -18.14 9.34
C ASP A 444 -14.82 -19.14 8.56
N LYS A 445 -14.03 -19.90 9.31
CA LYS A 445 -13.16 -20.96 8.79
C LYS A 445 -13.96 -22.15 8.20
N ASN A 446 -15.17 -22.41 8.70
CA ASN A 446 -15.92 -23.62 8.33
C ASN A 446 -16.53 -23.47 6.93
N THR A 447 -17.06 -22.30 6.62
CA THR A 447 -17.55 -21.94 5.29
C THR A 447 -16.45 -21.39 4.37
N ASN A 448 -15.30 -20.99 4.91
CA ASN A 448 -14.21 -20.27 4.21
C ASN A 448 -14.75 -18.99 3.54
N GLY A 449 -15.09 -18.00 4.35
CA GLY A 449 -15.60 -16.71 3.89
C GLY A 449 -15.72 -15.66 5.00
N GLU A 450 -15.77 -14.39 4.59
CA GLU A 450 -15.99 -13.26 5.47
C GLU A 450 -17.45 -12.81 5.42
N TYR A 451 -17.99 -12.43 6.57
CA TYR A 451 -19.37 -11.99 6.77
C TYR A 451 -19.36 -10.68 7.55
N TYR A 452 -20.38 -9.83 7.36
CA TYR A 452 -20.61 -8.68 8.23
C TYR A 452 -21.96 -8.84 8.94
N PHE A 453 -21.95 -8.62 10.25
CA PHE A 453 -23.15 -8.70 11.10
C PHE A 453 -23.60 -7.30 11.50
N ASP A 454 -24.90 -7.02 11.36
CA ASP A 454 -25.53 -5.75 11.69
C ASP A 454 -25.58 -5.47 13.22
N GLY A 455 -26.11 -4.32 13.62
CA GLY A 455 -26.29 -3.96 15.03
C GLY A 455 -27.31 -4.82 15.79
N LEU A 456 -28.07 -5.66 15.09
CA LEU A 456 -29.02 -6.64 15.62
C LEU A 456 -28.45 -8.07 15.59
N GLY A 457 -27.19 -8.26 15.15
CA GLY A 457 -26.48 -9.53 15.11
C GLY A 457 -26.78 -10.42 13.90
N ASN A 458 -27.36 -9.88 12.83
CA ASN A 458 -27.74 -10.63 11.62
C ASN A 458 -26.78 -10.37 10.47
N ALA A 459 -26.48 -11.39 9.68
CA ALA A 459 -25.67 -11.25 8.47
C ALA A 459 -26.36 -10.31 7.47
N VAL A 460 -25.58 -9.42 6.85
CA VAL A 460 -26.05 -8.54 5.77
C VAL A 460 -25.90 -9.21 4.39
N TYR A 461 -26.68 -8.74 3.42
CA TYR A 461 -26.76 -9.29 2.06
C TYR A 461 -26.83 -8.15 1.03
N GLY A 462 -26.42 -8.42 -0.20
CA GLY A 462 -26.43 -7.47 -1.31
C GLY A 462 -25.41 -6.34 -1.16
N GLN A 463 -25.71 -5.19 -1.77
CA GLN A 463 -24.83 -4.01 -1.73
C GLN A 463 -25.03 -3.23 -0.42
N GLN A 464 -23.95 -3.01 0.33
CA GLN A 464 -23.96 -2.38 1.65
C GLN A 464 -22.92 -1.25 1.74
N LYS A 465 -23.25 -0.17 2.45
CA LYS A 465 -22.35 0.98 2.64
C LYS A 465 -21.80 1.03 4.06
N ILE A 466 -20.67 0.37 4.28
CA ILE A 466 -20.05 0.22 5.61
C ILE A 466 -18.82 1.15 5.69
N ASN A 467 -18.72 1.93 6.77
CA ASN A 467 -17.63 2.91 6.98
C ASN A 467 -17.40 3.83 5.76
N GLY A 468 -18.49 4.26 5.12
CA GLY A 468 -18.49 5.13 3.94
C GLY A 468 -18.19 4.43 2.61
N LYS A 469 -17.69 3.19 2.62
CA LYS A 469 -17.34 2.43 1.41
C LYS A 469 -18.47 1.49 0.99
N TRP A 470 -18.68 1.35 -0.32
CA TRP A 470 -19.58 0.34 -0.87
C TRP A 470 -18.90 -1.04 -0.90
N GLN A 471 -19.64 -2.06 -0.49
CA GLN A 471 -19.22 -3.46 -0.42
C GLN A 471 -20.36 -4.37 -0.88
N TRP A 472 -20.07 -5.62 -1.23
CA TRP A 472 -21.09 -6.60 -1.61
C TRP A 472 -20.99 -7.87 -0.78
N PHE A 473 -22.14 -8.37 -0.36
CA PHE A 473 -22.31 -9.65 0.31
C PHE A 473 -23.25 -10.51 -0.55
N ASP A 474 -22.83 -11.72 -0.90
CA ASP A 474 -23.57 -12.60 -1.80
C ASP A 474 -24.99 -12.89 -1.27
N LEU A 475 -25.98 -12.81 -2.17
CA LEU A 475 -27.41 -12.82 -1.84
C LEU A 475 -27.90 -14.17 -1.29
N GLN A 476 -27.17 -15.27 -1.51
CA GLN A 476 -27.54 -16.60 -1.00
C GLN A 476 -26.72 -16.98 0.24
N THR A 477 -25.41 -16.81 0.16
CA THR A 477 -24.49 -17.24 1.21
C THR A 477 -24.31 -16.21 2.32
N GLY A 478 -24.34 -14.90 2.00
CA GLY A 478 -23.96 -13.81 2.88
C GLY A 478 -22.46 -13.50 2.90
N LYS A 479 -21.65 -14.17 2.06
CA LYS A 479 -20.19 -13.98 1.99
C LYS A 479 -19.83 -12.67 1.28
N GLN A 480 -18.87 -11.93 1.82
CA GLN A 480 -18.35 -10.73 1.17
C GLN A 480 -17.60 -11.07 -0.13
N ALA A 481 -17.85 -10.30 -1.20
CA ALA A 481 -17.06 -10.36 -2.41
C ALA A 481 -15.70 -9.64 -2.21
N LYS A 482 -14.60 -10.35 -2.48
CA LYS A 482 -13.23 -9.80 -2.51
C LYS A 482 -12.51 -10.21 -3.79
N SER A 483 -11.68 -9.31 -4.33
CA SER A 483 -10.87 -9.51 -5.55
C SER A 483 -11.66 -10.05 -6.77
N GLN A 484 -12.90 -9.63 -6.96
CA GLN A 484 -13.80 -10.24 -7.96
C GLN A 484 -14.81 -9.26 -8.58
N PHE A 485 -15.24 -9.59 -9.80
CA PHE A 485 -16.35 -8.93 -10.48
C PHE A 485 -17.70 -9.43 -9.94
N VAL A 486 -18.67 -8.54 -9.80
CA VAL A 486 -20.03 -8.83 -9.35
C VAL A 486 -21.04 -8.20 -10.32
N ASN A 487 -21.96 -9.01 -10.84
CA ASN A 487 -23.08 -8.54 -11.66
C ASN A 487 -24.29 -8.24 -10.74
N ILE A 488 -24.55 -6.95 -10.53
CA ILE A 488 -25.66 -6.41 -9.74
C ILE A 488 -26.85 -6.23 -10.70
N LYS A 489 -27.58 -7.32 -10.91
CA LYS A 489 -28.63 -7.45 -11.94
C LYS A 489 -29.77 -6.44 -11.79
N ASP A 490 -30.17 -6.16 -10.56
CA ASP A 490 -31.19 -5.16 -10.18
C ASP A 490 -30.80 -3.72 -10.57
N GLN A 491 -29.50 -3.45 -10.70
CA GLN A 491 -28.96 -2.16 -11.12
C GLN A 491 -28.34 -2.22 -12.54
N ASN A 492 -28.54 -3.34 -13.26
CA ASN A 492 -27.98 -3.63 -14.59
C ASN A 492 -26.49 -3.23 -14.76
N LYS A 493 -25.65 -3.56 -13.77
CA LYS A 493 -24.22 -3.19 -13.80
C LYS A 493 -23.31 -4.31 -13.32
N ILE A 494 -22.13 -4.41 -13.95
CA ILE A 494 -20.99 -5.14 -13.41
C ILE A 494 -20.14 -4.14 -12.62
N VAL A 495 -19.65 -4.53 -11.45
CA VAL A 495 -18.69 -3.77 -10.63
C VAL A 495 -17.56 -4.69 -10.19
N TYR A 496 -16.45 -4.15 -9.69
CA TYR A 496 -15.37 -4.95 -9.09
C TYR A 496 -15.12 -4.56 -7.63
N TYR A 497 -14.83 -5.55 -6.79
CA TYR A 497 -14.50 -5.38 -5.38
C TYR A 497 -13.02 -5.74 -5.13
N ASP A 498 -12.30 -4.85 -4.43
CA ASP A 498 -10.88 -5.00 -4.11
C ASP A 498 -10.58 -6.16 -3.14
N SER A 499 -9.30 -6.39 -2.82
CA SER A 499 -8.87 -7.42 -1.87
C SER A 499 -9.30 -7.17 -0.41
N LEU A 500 -9.85 -6.00 -0.12
CA LEU A 500 -10.43 -5.61 1.17
C LEU A 500 -11.98 -5.58 1.12
N GLY A 501 -12.59 -5.96 -0.02
CA GLY A 501 -14.04 -6.03 -0.23
C GLY A 501 -14.73 -4.71 -0.60
N ASN A 502 -13.99 -3.68 -1.03
CA ASN A 502 -14.54 -2.36 -1.38
C ASN A 502 -14.72 -2.20 -2.90
N MET A 503 -15.80 -1.56 -3.33
CA MET A 503 -16.06 -1.26 -4.73
C MET A 503 -15.01 -0.28 -5.27
N VAL A 504 -14.46 -0.57 -6.45
CA VAL A 504 -13.46 0.29 -7.13
C VAL A 504 -14.10 1.24 -8.15
N TYR A 505 -13.34 2.27 -8.55
CA TYR A 505 -13.77 3.33 -9.46
C TYR A 505 -12.62 3.75 -10.37
N GLY A 506 -12.90 4.37 -11.52
CA GLY A 506 -11.89 4.83 -12.47
C GLY A 506 -11.22 3.71 -13.27
N GLN A 507 -10.06 4.00 -13.87
CA GLN A 507 -9.24 2.98 -14.50
C GLN A 507 -8.60 2.08 -13.44
N GLN A 508 -8.66 0.77 -13.63
CA GLN A 508 -8.08 -0.22 -12.73
C GLN A 508 -7.38 -1.33 -13.54
N LYS A 509 -6.18 -1.73 -13.13
CA LYS A 509 -5.44 -2.84 -13.75
C LYS A 509 -5.65 -4.11 -12.93
N ILE A 510 -6.45 -5.04 -13.45
CA ILE A 510 -6.89 -6.26 -12.76
C ILE A 510 -6.39 -7.46 -13.57
N ASN A 511 -5.65 -8.37 -12.93
CA ASN A 511 -5.07 -9.56 -13.56
C ASN A 511 -4.31 -9.29 -14.88
N GLY A 512 -3.60 -8.15 -14.95
CA GLY A 512 -2.83 -7.73 -16.13
C GLY A 512 -3.59 -6.83 -17.12
N HIS A 513 -4.92 -6.91 -17.19
CA HIS A 513 -5.75 -6.13 -18.12
C HIS A 513 -6.26 -4.84 -17.48
N TRP A 514 -6.52 -3.81 -18.28
CA TRP A 514 -7.15 -2.58 -17.80
C TRP A 514 -8.66 -2.60 -17.99
N TYR A 515 -9.38 -2.10 -16.99
CA TYR A 515 -10.83 -1.92 -16.98
C TYR A 515 -11.16 -0.48 -16.59
N LEU A 516 -12.34 0.01 -16.98
CA LEU A 516 -12.85 1.32 -16.57
C LEU A 516 -14.13 1.14 -15.76
N PHE A 517 -14.23 1.82 -14.63
CA PHE A 517 -15.43 1.87 -13.79
C PHE A 517 -15.87 3.32 -13.59
N ASP A 518 -17.17 3.58 -13.69
CA ASP A 518 -17.73 4.91 -13.45
C ASP A 518 -17.39 5.44 -12.06
N LYS A 519 -17.09 6.75 -11.97
CA LYS A 519 -16.63 7.44 -10.76
C LYS A 519 -17.67 7.53 -9.64
N VAL A 520 -18.96 7.34 -9.92
CA VAL A 520 -20.04 7.54 -8.94
C VAL A 520 -20.73 6.22 -8.57
N THR A 521 -21.04 5.40 -9.58
CA THR A 521 -21.85 4.19 -9.46
C THR A 521 -21.03 2.90 -9.35
N GLY A 522 -19.74 2.96 -9.68
CA GLY A 522 -18.83 1.80 -9.81
C GLY A 522 -19.12 0.92 -11.03
N ALA A 523 -20.03 1.30 -11.92
CA ALA A 523 -20.43 0.49 -13.08
C ALA A 523 -19.29 0.40 -14.11
N MET A 524 -18.93 -0.83 -14.50
CA MET A 524 -17.95 -1.10 -15.55
C MET A 524 -18.39 -0.47 -16.88
N GLN A 525 -17.48 0.25 -17.51
CA GLN A 525 -17.71 0.98 -18.75
C GLN A 525 -17.09 0.23 -19.93
N THR A 526 -17.80 0.19 -21.06
CA THR A 526 -17.42 -0.51 -22.29
C THR A 526 -17.65 0.37 -23.53
N GLY A 527 -17.23 -0.11 -24.70
CA GLY A 527 -17.21 0.66 -25.94
C GLY A 527 -16.10 1.71 -25.97
N PHE A 528 -16.25 2.71 -26.85
CA PHE A 528 -15.37 3.87 -26.90
C PHE A 528 -15.59 4.78 -25.70
N GLN A 529 -14.52 5.09 -24.96
CA GLN A 529 -14.55 5.84 -23.71
C GLN A 529 -13.60 7.03 -23.78
N TRP A 530 -14.12 8.23 -23.57
CA TRP A 530 -13.32 9.45 -23.45
C TRP A 530 -12.82 9.63 -22.01
N LEU A 531 -11.50 9.58 -21.83
CA LEU A 531 -10.89 9.57 -20.50
C LEU A 531 -10.64 10.96 -19.91
N GLY A 532 -11.09 12.05 -20.55
CA GLY A 532 -10.97 13.41 -20.02
C GLY A 532 -11.66 13.56 -18.66
N ASN A 533 -12.83 12.91 -18.49
CA ASN A 533 -13.55 12.82 -17.21
C ASN A 533 -12.74 12.07 -16.12
N TYR A 534 -11.72 11.32 -16.52
CA TYR A 534 -10.80 10.55 -15.67
C TYR A 534 -9.41 11.20 -15.56
N GLY A 535 -9.20 12.39 -16.15
CA GLY A 535 -7.96 13.14 -16.08
C GLY A 535 -6.93 12.80 -17.17
N GLN A 536 -7.33 12.13 -18.26
CA GLN A 536 -6.44 11.73 -19.35
C GLN A 536 -6.98 12.18 -20.71
N ASN A 537 -6.17 12.87 -21.51
CA ASN A 537 -6.58 13.44 -22.80
C ASN A 537 -6.53 12.39 -23.94
N LYS A 538 -7.28 11.29 -23.82
CA LYS A 538 -7.34 10.22 -24.83
C LYS A 538 -8.70 9.53 -24.89
N THR A 539 -9.01 8.98 -26.08
CA THR A 539 -10.05 7.97 -26.27
C THR A 539 -9.41 6.59 -26.12
N CYS A 540 -10.08 5.65 -25.46
CA CYS A 540 -9.72 4.23 -25.43
C CYS A 540 -10.96 3.39 -25.79
N TYR A 541 -10.77 2.14 -26.24
CA TYR A 541 -11.87 1.19 -26.42
C TYR A 541 -11.80 0.08 -25.36
N TYR A 542 -12.95 -0.22 -24.75
CA TYR A 542 -13.13 -1.26 -23.74
C TYR A 542 -14.10 -2.31 -24.26
N ASN A 543 -13.62 -3.52 -24.52
CA ASN A 543 -14.36 -4.57 -25.20
C ASN A 543 -15.66 -4.95 -24.46
N PRO A 544 -16.86 -4.81 -25.08
CA PRO A 544 -18.14 -5.09 -24.44
C PRO A 544 -18.32 -6.53 -23.93
N ALA A 545 -17.58 -7.51 -24.44
CA ALA A 545 -17.72 -8.91 -24.03
C ALA A 545 -17.03 -9.24 -22.69
N ASN A 546 -15.97 -8.51 -22.33
CA ASN A 546 -15.14 -8.82 -21.16
C ASN A 546 -14.75 -7.61 -20.29
N GLY A 547 -14.94 -6.37 -20.76
CA GLY A 547 -14.59 -5.12 -20.06
C GLY A 547 -13.14 -4.66 -20.21
N GLN A 548 -12.32 -5.35 -21.02
CA GLN A 548 -10.88 -5.10 -21.13
C GLN A 548 -10.57 -3.99 -22.13
N MET A 549 -9.58 -3.15 -21.82
CA MET A 549 -9.04 -2.16 -22.76
C MET A 549 -8.29 -2.88 -23.89
N GLU A 550 -8.61 -2.52 -25.14
CA GLU A 550 -7.96 -3.08 -26.33
C GLU A 550 -6.76 -2.24 -26.79
N TYR A 551 -5.92 -2.87 -27.62
CA TYR A 551 -4.59 -2.41 -28.05
C TYR A 551 -4.34 -2.80 -29.52
N GLY A 552 -3.37 -2.15 -30.18
CA GLY A 552 -3.02 -2.41 -31.56
C GLY A 552 -4.15 -2.06 -32.55
N GLN A 553 -4.10 -2.65 -33.75
CA GLN A 553 -5.14 -2.50 -34.76
C GLN A 553 -6.34 -3.42 -34.46
N GLN A 554 -7.55 -2.87 -34.44
CA GLN A 554 -8.78 -3.55 -34.01
C GLN A 554 -9.93 -3.28 -34.98
N ARG A 555 -10.64 -4.32 -35.42
CA ARG A 555 -11.87 -4.21 -36.23
C ARG A 555 -13.09 -4.12 -35.31
N ILE A 556 -13.74 -2.95 -35.27
CA ILE A 556 -14.88 -2.64 -34.40
C ILE A 556 -16.02 -2.11 -35.28
N ASN A 557 -17.15 -2.82 -35.31
CA ASN A 557 -18.31 -2.49 -36.15
C ASN A 557 -17.92 -2.21 -37.61
N ASP A 558 -17.21 -3.16 -38.23
CA ASP A 558 -16.71 -3.12 -39.62
C ASP A 558 -15.82 -1.93 -40.00
N ASN A 559 -15.24 -1.25 -39.00
CA ASN A 559 -14.23 -0.22 -39.19
C ASN A 559 -12.96 -0.60 -38.41
N TYR A 560 -11.79 -0.31 -38.97
CA TYR A 560 -10.51 -0.55 -38.28
C TYR A 560 -10.08 0.70 -37.51
N TYR A 561 -9.56 0.51 -36.30
CA TYR A 561 -9.04 1.55 -35.42
C TYR A 561 -7.68 1.11 -34.88
N LEU A 562 -6.73 2.02 -34.75
CA LEU A 562 -5.43 1.75 -34.11
C LEU A 562 -5.40 2.33 -32.69
N PHE A 563 -4.95 1.53 -31.72
CA PHE A 563 -4.74 1.94 -30.33
C PHE A 563 -3.28 1.73 -29.92
N ASP A 564 -2.66 2.75 -29.30
CA ASP A 564 -1.29 2.68 -28.80
C ASP A 564 -1.08 1.51 -27.81
N ASP A 565 -0.12 0.63 -28.09
CA ASP A 565 0.09 -0.66 -27.41
C ASP A 565 0.43 -0.56 -25.91
N VAL A 566 0.80 0.62 -25.41
CA VAL A 566 1.16 0.84 -24.00
C VAL A 566 0.01 1.50 -23.24
N THR A 567 -0.64 2.48 -23.85
CA THR A 567 -1.60 3.38 -23.19
C THR A 567 -3.05 3.15 -23.60
N GLY A 568 -3.31 2.39 -24.66
CA GLY A 568 -4.63 2.18 -25.27
C GLY A 568 -5.20 3.43 -25.94
N ALA A 569 -4.38 4.45 -26.22
CA ALA A 569 -4.85 5.69 -26.83
C ALA A 569 -5.17 5.50 -28.31
N MET A 570 -6.40 5.83 -28.70
CA MET A 570 -6.85 5.72 -30.09
C MET A 570 -6.13 6.73 -30.99
N TYR A 571 -5.39 6.21 -31.97
CA TYR A 571 -4.62 6.96 -32.95
C TYR A 571 -5.52 7.71 -33.94
N ARG A 572 -4.99 8.80 -34.49
CA ARG A 572 -5.60 9.64 -35.54
C ARG A 572 -4.48 10.29 -36.35
N GLY A 573 -4.70 10.51 -37.63
CA GLY A 573 -3.69 11.02 -38.56
C GLY A 573 -2.98 9.91 -39.34
N THR A 574 -1.86 10.27 -39.96
CA THR A 574 -1.02 9.38 -40.77
C THR A 574 -0.21 8.42 -39.90
N TYR A 575 -0.25 7.13 -40.19
CA TYR A 575 0.56 6.10 -39.54
C TYR A 575 1.41 5.37 -40.59
N VAL A 576 2.59 4.87 -40.21
CA VAL A 576 3.43 4.03 -41.08
C VAL A 576 3.56 2.66 -40.43
N ASP A 577 2.93 1.63 -41.02
CA ASP A 577 3.06 0.27 -40.52
C ASP A 577 4.33 -0.39 -41.06
N TYR A 578 5.38 -0.37 -40.25
CA TYR A 578 6.65 -1.03 -40.55
C TYR A 578 6.58 -2.56 -40.53
N ASN A 579 5.59 -3.17 -39.85
CA ASN A 579 5.46 -4.62 -39.75
C ASN A 579 4.93 -5.23 -41.06
N HIS A 580 4.05 -4.50 -41.76
CA HIS A 580 3.40 -4.94 -42.99
C HIS A 580 3.91 -4.20 -44.25
N GLY A 581 5.21 -3.91 -44.28
CA GLY A 581 5.85 -3.30 -45.45
C GLY A 581 5.64 -1.79 -45.53
N HIS A 582 6.01 -1.06 -44.48
CA HIS A 582 6.11 0.41 -44.47
C HIS A 582 4.86 1.11 -45.04
N ALA A 583 3.67 0.60 -44.73
CA ALA A 583 2.42 1.04 -45.35
C ALA A 583 2.00 2.40 -44.78
N LEU A 584 1.80 3.42 -45.64
CA LEU A 584 1.22 4.69 -45.20
C LEU A 584 -0.30 4.52 -45.05
N GLU A 585 -0.74 4.40 -43.81
CA GLU A 585 -2.13 4.36 -43.40
C GLU A 585 -2.63 5.74 -42.98
N PHE A 586 -3.95 5.95 -43.00
CA PHE A 586 -4.57 7.18 -42.51
C PHE A 586 -5.80 6.87 -41.65
N TYR A 587 -5.75 7.26 -40.38
CA TYR A 587 -6.85 7.19 -39.44
C TYR A 587 -7.53 8.56 -39.35
N ASP A 588 -8.84 8.62 -39.55
CA ASP A 588 -9.59 9.88 -39.65
C ASP A 588 -9.77 10.59 -38.28
N ASN A 589 -10.57 11.67 -38.24
CA ASN A 589 -10.89 12.36 -36.98
C ASN A 589 -11.73 11.51 -36.00
N GLY A 590 -12.52 10.56 -36.51
CA GLY A 590 -13.17 9.51 -35.73
C GLY A 590 -12.21 8.43 -35.23
N GLY A 591 -11.01 8.31 -35.81
CA GLY A 591 -10.03 7.24 -35.58
C GLY A 591 -10.23 6.02 -36.49
N GLN A 592 -11.03 6.13 -37.55
CA GLN A 592 -11.32 5.07 -38.51
C GLN A 592 -10.26 5.03 -39.61
N LEU A 593 -9.73 3.85 -39.91
CA LEU A 593 -8.83 3.63 -41.05
C LEU A 593 -9.56 3.91 -42.37
N VAL A 594 -9.02 4.84 -43.15
CA VAL A 594 -9.55 5.19 -44.46
C VAL A 594 -9.18 4.12 -45.48
N THR A 595 -10.18 3.67 -46.26
CA THR A 595 -10.03 2.74 -47.37
C THR A 595 -10.78 3.25 -48.60
N GLY A 596 -10.40 2.79 -49.78
CA GLY A 596 -10.89 3.31 -51.06
C GLY A 596 -10.41 4.73 -51.35
N SER A 597 -11.21 5.46 -52.12
CA SER A 597 -10.85 6.80 -52.62
C SER A 597 -11.13 7.89 -51.58
N TYR A 598 -10.07 8.61 -51.18
CA TYR A 598 -10.11 9.71 -50.22
C TYR A 598 -9.82 11.05 -50.90
N ASN A 599 -10.73 12.01 -50.75
CA ASN A 599 -10.56 13.36 -51.28
C ASN A 599 -9.93 14.28 -50.23
N SER A 600 -8.70 14.73 -50.48
CA SER A 600 -8.12 15.89 -49.78
C SER A 600 -8.55 17.19 -50.49
N SER A 601 -8.13 18.35 -49.97
CA SER A 601 -8.36 19.65 -50.61
C SER A 601 -7.67 19.78 -51.98
N ASP A 602 -6.51 19.14 -52.12
CA ASP A 602 -5.59 19.38 -53.24
C ASP A 602 -5.63 18.25 -54.29
N GLN A 603 -6.00 17.03 -53.88
CA GLN A 603 -5.91 15.80 -54.68
C GLN A 603 -6.75 14.65 -54.09
N THR A 604 -7.18 13.71 -54.94
CA THR A 604 -7.74 12.40 -54.54
C THR A 604 -6.63 11.37 -54.39
N TYR A 605 -6.65 10.63 -53.28
CA TYR A 605 -5.76 9.52 -52.95
C TYR A 605 -6.56 8.22 -52.94
N HIS A 606 -5.89 7.08 -53.10
CA HIS A 606 -6.55 5.78 -53.02
C HIS A 606 -5.81 4.89 -52.02
N PHE A 607 -6.52 4.43 -51.00
CA PHE A 607 -6.04 3.53 -49.96
C PHE A 607 -6.66 2.15 -50.20
N ALA A 608 -5.87 1.07 -50.15
CA ALA A 608 -6.35 -0.26 -50.53
C ALA A 608 -7.55 -0.72 -49.69
N THR A 609 -8.61 -1.20 -50.36
CA THR A 609 -9.78 -1.80 -49.69
C THR A 609 -9.47 -3.22 -49.18
N GLU A 610 -10.36 -3.77 -48.34
CA GLU A 610 -10.27 -5.18 -47.91
C GLU A 610 -10.17 -6.16 -49.09
N GLN A 611 -10.92 -5.91 -50.16
CA GLN A 611 -10.91 -6.73 -51.36
C GLN A 611 -9.58 -6.64 -52.12
N GLU A 612 -9.06 -5.43 -52.33
CA GLU A 612 -7.78 -5.22 -53.03
C GLU A 612 -6.60 -5.77 -52.23
N ALA A 613 -6.61 -5.64 -50.91
CA ALA A 613 -5.63 -6.26 -50.02
C ALA A 613 -5.66 -7.79 -50.11
N ALA A 614 -6.85 -8.41 -50.11
CA ALA A 614 -7.00 -9.85 -50.29
C ALA A 614 -6.53 -10.32 -51.68
N ASP A 615 -6.96 -9.65 -52.75
CA ASP A 615 -6.60 -9.99 -54.13
C ASP A 615 -5.11 -9.78 -54.43
N SER A 616 -4.43 -8.89 -53.68
CA SER A 616 -2.98 -8.66 -53.76
C SER A 616 -2.14 -9.91 -53.43
N LYS A 617 -2.72 -10.88 -52.72
CA LYS A 617 -2.06 -12.07 -52.14
C LYS A 617 -0.93 -11.70 -51.17
N GLY A 618 -1.19 -10.73 -50.29
CA GLY A 618 -0.26 -10.28 -49.25
C GLY A 618 0.82 -9.31 -49.76
N LYS A 619 0.55 -8.58 -50.84
CA LYS A 619 1.39 -7.47 -51.34
C LYS A 619 0.89 -6.09 -50.92
N LEU A 620 -0.34 -6.01 -50.43
CA LEU A 620 -0.96 -4.81 -49.87
C LEU A 620 -1.64 -5.18 -48.54
N VAL A 621 -1.70 -4.22 -47.62
CA VAL A 621 -2.59 -4.27 -46.46
C VAL A 621 -3.77 -3.31 -46.60
N VAL A 622 -4.83 -3.59 -45.85
CA VAL A 622 -6.04 -2.76 -45.81
C VAL A 622 -5.66 -1.35 -45.34
N GLY A 623 -6.11 -0.32 -46.05
CA GLY A 623 -5.82 1.07 -45.70
C GLY A 623 -4.42 1.57 -46.10
N GLN A 624 -3.62 0.78 -46.83
CA GLN A 624 -2.34 1.21 -47.38
C GLN A 624 -2.52 2.17 -48.56
N LEU A 625 -1.84 3.33 -48.55
CA LEU A 625 -1.81 4.24 -49.69
C LEU A 625 -1.19 3.59 -50.94
N MET A 626 -1.94 3.58 -52.04
CA MET A 626 -1.47 3.12 -53.34
C MET A 626 -0.91 4.31 -54.15
N ALA A 627 0.41 4.51 -54.08
CA ALA A 627 1.10 5.66 -54.66
C ALA A 627 2.59 5.37 -54.96
N ASN A 628 3.21 6.26 -55.76
CA ASN A 628 4.63 6.19 -56.09
C ASN A 628 5.21 7.60 -56.37
N GLY A 629 6.42 7.88 -55.88
CA GLY A 629 7.09 9.19 -55.92
C GLY A 629 6.90 10.02 -54.65
N LEU A 630 7.21 11.32 -54.73
CA LEU A 630 7.03 12.27 -53.63
C LEU A 630 5.55 12.63 -53.44
N ILE A 631 4.93 12.12 -52.38
CA ILE A 631 3.52 12.33 -52.05
C ILE A 631 3.39 13.33 -50.91
N LYS A 632 2.72 14.46 -51.15
CA LYS A 632 2.30 15.37 -50.08
C LYS A 632 0.94 14.92 -49.54
N PHE A 633 0.80 14.66 -48.24
CA PHE A 633 -0.46 14.23 -47.63
C PHE A 633 -0.57 14.73 -46.18
N GLN A 634 -1.76 15.22 -45.79
CA GLN A 634 -2.04 15.81 -44.45
C GLN A 634 -0.99 16.84 -43.96
N GLY A 635 -0.42 17.61 -44.90
CA GLY A 635 0.60 18.63 -44.63
C GLY A 635 2.05 18.15 -44.69
N ASN A 636 2.29 16.85 -44.51
CA ASN A 636 3.60 16.22 -44.64
C ASN A 636 3.92 15.86 -46.10
N THR A 637 5.20 15.57 -46.39
CA THR A 637 5.64 14.94 -47.65
C THR A 637 6.32 13.61 -47.33
N TYR A 638 6.08 12.59 -48.15
CA TYR A 638 6.61 11.23 -48.03
C TYR A 638 7.25 10.83 -49.35
N ASP A 639 8.36 10.10 -49.34
CA ASP A 639 8.81 9.34 -50.51
C ASP A 639 8.19 7.94 -50.46
N VAL A 640 7.46 7.57 -51.51
CA VAL A 640 6.73 6.31 -51.59
C VAL A 640 7.21 5.55 -52.83
N ILE A 641 7.74 4.34 -52.66
CA ILE A 641 8.23 3.50 -53.76
C ILE A 641 7.45 2.19 -53.74
N ASN A 642 6.74 1.86 -54.83
CA ASN A 642 5.86 0.69 -54.92
C ASN A 642 4.87 0.58 -53.74
N ASN A 643 4.22 1.69 -53.35
CA ASN A 643 3.34 1.78 -52.18
C ASN A 643 4.04 1.61 -50.80
N GLN A 644 5.37 1.66 -50.72
CA GLN A 644 6.16 1.53 -49.48
C GLN A 644 6.78 2.88 -49.09
N VAL A 645 6.62 3.33 -47.85
CA VAL A 645 7.26 4.57 -47.35
C VAL A 645 8.76 4.38 -47.17
N GLN A 646 9.55 5.29 -47.74
CA GLN A 646 10.98 5.35 -47.57
C GLN A 646 11.34 6.25 -46.38
N THR A 647 12.41 5.90 -45.66
CA THR A 647 12.90 6.62 -44.48
C THR A 647 14.40 6.92 -44.60
N GLY A 648 14.91 7.84 -43.78
CA GLY A 648 16.32 8.24 -43.78
C GLY A 648 16.70 9.10 -44.99
N GLN A 649 17.99 9.12 -45.34
CA GLN A 649 18.47 9.88 -46.49
C GLN A 649 18.08 9.18 -47.80
N GLN A 650 17.32 9.85 -48.66
CA GLN A 650 16.93 9.34 -49.99
C GLN A 650 17.43 10.26 -51.10
N ARG A 651 17.80 9.68 -52.25
CA ARG A 651 18.33 10.42 -53.41
C ARG A 651 17.35 10.36 -54.59
N ILE A 652 16.63 11.44 -54.81
CA ILE A 652 15.53 11.55 -55.78
C ILE A 652 15.88 12.66 -56.78
N ASP A 653 15.81 12.38 -58.08
CA ASP A 653 16.18 13.32 -59.16
C ASP A 653 17.52 14.02 -58.95
N ASN A 654 18.56 13.25 -58.57
CA ASN A 654 19.90 13.71 -58.20
C ASN A 654 20.02 14.63 -56.96
N ASN A 655 18.92 14.95 -56.27
CA ASN A 655 18.93 15.72 -55.03
C ASN A 655 18.81 14.76 -53.82
N TRP A 656 19.38 15.12 -52.68
CA TRP A 656 19.20 14.37 -51.43
C TRP A 656 18.11 14.99 -50.57
N TYR A 657 17.31 14.15 -49.93
CA TYR A 657 16.24 14.50 -49.00
C TYR A 657 16.45 13.71 -47.70
N LEU A 658 15.79 14.10 -46.61
CA LEU A 658 15.71 13.33 -45.38
C LEU A 658 14.25 13.05 -45.07
N PHE A 659 13.92 11.78 -44.80
CA PHE A 659 12.62 11.36 -44.31
C PHE A 659 12.79 10.82 -42.90
N ASP A 660 11.87 11.14 -42.00
CA ASP A 660 11.95 10.70 -40.62
C ASP A 660 11.94 9.17 -40.49
N LYS A 661 12.68 8.64 -39.52
CA LYS A 661 12.85 7.20 -39.33
C LYS A 661 11.61 6.49 -38.79
N ASP A 662 10.74 7.16 -38.03
CA ASP A 662 9.60 6.55 -37.32
C ASP A 662 8.24 6.96 -37.90
N SER A 663 8.19 8.07 -38.65
CA SER A 663 6.96 8.60 -39.27
C SER A 663 7.05 8.75 -40.79
N GLY A 664 8.22 8.59 -41.40
CA GLY A 664 8.43 8.75 -42.84
C GLY A 664 8.25 10.16 -43.39
N ALA A 665 7.95 11.16 -42.55
CA ALA A 665 7.70 12.53 -42.99
C ALA A 665 9.01 13.29 -43.32
N MET A 666 9.02 14.01 -44.44
CA MET A 666 10.17 14.77 -44.93
C MET A 666 10.63 15.83 -43.93
N GLN A 667 11.92 15.79 -43.58
CA GLN A 667 12.56 16.68 -42.65
C GLN A 667 13.26 17.84 -43.36
N THR A 668 13.23 19.02 -42.75
CA THR A 668 13.84 20.25 -43.29
C THR A 668 14.58 21.03 -42.19
N GLY A 669 15.27 22.11 -42.55
CA GLY A 669 16.14 22.88 -41.67
C GLY A 669 17.47 22.18 -41.39
N PHE A 670 18.13 22.56 -40.29
CA PHE A 670 19.33 21.88 -39.80
C PHE A 670 18.96 20.53 -39.20
N GLN A 671 19.59 19.46 -39.68
CA GLN A 671 19.32 18.08 -39.30
C GLN A 671 20.60 17.38 -38.86
N ASN A 672 20.61 16.89 -37.61
CA ASN A 672 21.68 16.03 -37.10
C ASN A 672 21.42 14.60 -37.55
N LEU A 673 22.35 14.02 -38.31
CA LEU A 673 22.19 12.69 -38.91
C LEU A 673 22.74 11.54 -38.04
N ALA A 674 23.18 11.82 -36.81
CA ALA A 674 23.63 10.79 -35.87
C ALA A 674 22.55 9.70 -35.60
N PRO A 675 21.23 10.00 -35.48
CA PRO A 675 20.17 8.99 -35.39
C PRO A 675 20.05 8.09 -36.63
N TYR A 676 20.62 8.52 -37.76
CA TYR A 676 20.66 7.82 -39.05
C TYR A 676 22.06 7.23 -39.33
N GLY A 677 22.88 7.07 -38.29
CA GLY A 677 24.20 6.42 -38.35
C GLY A 677 25.33 7.30 -38.90
N GLN A 678 25.13 8.61 -39.10
CA GLN A 678 26.13 9.50 -39.70
C GLN A 678 26.47 10.67 -38.77
N ASN A 679 27.73 10.75 -38.33
CA ASN A 679 28.19 11.84 -37.45
C ASN A 679 28.42 13.16 -38.22
N LYS A 680 27.33 13.77 -38.71
CA LYS A 680 27.32 15.08 -39.39
C LYS A 680 26.00 15.81 -39.15
N VAL A 681 26.05 17.14 -39.22
CA VAL A 681 24.86 18.00 -39.39
C VAL A 681 24.77 18.40 -40.86
N CYS A 682 23.58 18.32 -41.44
CA CYS A 682 23.29 18.82 -42.79
C CYS A 682 22.19 19.89 -42.72
N TYR A 683 22.00 20.65 -43.80
CA TYR A 683 20.85 21.55 -43.93
C TYR A 683 19.99 21.14 -45.12
N TYR A 684 18.68 21.07 -44.91
CA TYR A 684 17.67 20.70 -45.89
C TYR A 684 16.73 21.87 -46.12
N ASN A 685 16.69 22.41 -47.33
CA ASN A 685 16.01 23.65 -47.67
C ASN A 685 14.49 23.58 -47.39
N PRO A 686 13.93 24.38 -46.46
CA PRO A 686 12.50 24.31 -46.11
C PRO A 686 11.53 24.58 -47.25
N ALA A 687 11.95 25.22 -48.34
CA ALA A 687 11.09 25.50 -49.49
C ALA A 687 10.92 24.31 -50.45
N ASN A 688 11.81 23.30 -50.40
CA ASN A 688 11.81 22.21 -51.38
C ASN A 688 12.33 20.84 -50.88
N GLY A 689 12.81 20.74 -49.63
CA GLY A 689 13.29 19.49 -49.01
C GLY A 689 14.72 19.08 -49.33
N LYS A 690 15.44 19.80 -50.19
CA LYS A 690 16.74 19.38 -50.74
C LYS A 690 17.90 19.68 -49.79
N MET A 691 18.85 18.76 -49.68
CA MET A 691 20.12 18.98 -48.96
C MET A 691 20.94 20.04 -49.70
N GLU A 692 21.35 21.08 -48.97
CA GLU A 692 22.16 22.17 -49.51
C GLU A 692 23.67 21.90 -49.38
N TYR A 693 24.44 22.54 -50.25
CA TYR A 693 25.88 22.35 -50.42
C TYR A 693 26.59 23.70 -50.56
N GLY A 694 27.89 23.77 -50.26
CA GLY A 694 28.69 24.97 -50.43
C GLY A 694 28.40 26.06 -49.40
N GLN A 695 28.66 27.32 -49.75
CA GLN A 695 28.29 28.47 -48.91
C GLN A 695 26.80 28.76 -49.05
N GLN A 696 26.13 28.93 -47.92
CA GLN A 696 24.68 29.16 -47.83
C GLN A 696 24.40 30.27 -46.81
N ASN A 697 23.63 31.28 -47.18
CA ASN A 697 23.13 32.27 -46.22
C ASN A 697 21.78 31.81 -45.66
N ILE A 698 21.75 31.52 -44.36
CA ILE A 698 20.58 30.98 -43.67
C ILE A 698 20.28 31.93 -42.51
N ASN A 699 19.09 32.56 -42.55
CA ASN A 699 18.65 33.55 -41.56
C ASN A 699 19.64 34.71 -41.33
N GLY A 700 20.37 35.13 -42.37
CA GLY A 700 21.36 36.22 -42.31
C GLY A 700 22.80 35.75 -42.09
N HIS A 701 23.01 34.54 -41.55
CA HIS A 701 24.34 33.99 -41.27
C HIS A 701 24.85 33.11 -42.41
N TRP A 702 26.13 33.22 -42.75
CA TRP A 702 26.77 32.33 -43.70
C TRP A 702 27.24 31.03 -43.05
N TYR A 703 26.90 29.90 -43.67
CA TYR A 703 27.35 28.56 -43.29
C TYR A 703 28.08 27.91 -44.47
N LEU A 704 28.98 26.98 -44.19
CA LEU A 704 29.65 26.16 -45.21
C LEU A 704 29.25 24.69 -45.06
N PHE A 705 28.89 24.05 -46.18
CA PHE A 705 28.58 22.62 -46.25
C PHE A 705 29.48 21.94 -47.27
N ASP A 706 30.08 20.80 -46.88
CA ASP A 706 30.95 20.01 -47.74
C ASP A 706 30.26 19.61 -49.06
N LYS A 707 30.96 19.81 -50.19
CA LYS A 707 30.44 19.64 -51.54
C LYS A 707 29.98 18.23 -51.91
N VAL A 708 30.40 17.20 -51.16
CA VAL A 708 30.10 15.80 -51.47
C VAL A 708 29.09 15.22 -50.48
N THR A 709 29.31 15.45 -49.19
CA THR A 709 28.57 14.81 -48.09
C THR A 709 27.45 15.68 -47.52
N GLY A 710 27.42 16.98 -47.82
CA GLY A 710 26.52 17.97 -47.23
C GLY A 710 26.80 18.29 -45.76
N ALA A 711 27.94 17.84 -45.20
CA ALA A 711 28.28 18.06 -43.80
C ALA A 711 28.61 19.53 -43.52
N ARG A 712 27.97 20.14 -42.52
CA ARG A 712 28.27 21.49 -42.04
C ARG A 712 29.71 21.55 -41.51
N LEU A 713 30.53 22.40 -42.11
CA LEU A 713 31.93 22.59 -41.75
C LEU A 713 32.09 23.65 -40.66
N THR A 714 33.18 23.55 -39.90
CA THR A 714 33.54 24.41 -38.77
C THR A 714 35.06 24.56 -38.70
N GLY A 715 35.56 25.53 -37.94
CA GLY A 715 36.97 25.87 -37.82
C GLY A 715 37.52 26.57 -39.06
N TRP A 716 38.83 26.47 -39.25
CA TRP A 716 39.56 26.97 -40.42
C TRP A 716 39.12 26.25 -41.70
N GLN A 717 38.74 27.01 -42.73
CA GLN A 717 38.23 26.48 -44.00
C GLN A 717 38.71 27.33 -45.19
N SER A 718 39.45 26.69 -46.10
CA SER A 718 39.79 27.27 -47.40
C SER A 718 38.57 27.29 -48.31
N LEU A 719 38.26 28.44 -48.89
CA LEU A 719 37.18 28.56 -49.87
C LEU A 719 37.65 28.43 -51.33
N ALA A 720 38.94 28.14 -51.56
CA ALA A 720 39.46 27.88 -52.90
C ALA A 720 38.73 26.70 -53.59
N PRO A 721 38.44 25.55 -52.93
CA PRO A 721 37.59 24.49 -53.49
C PRO A 721 36.15 24.94 -53.79
N TYR A 722 35.70 26.04 -53.20
CA TYR A 722 34.38 26.65 -53.35
C TYR A 722 34.35 27.79 -54.37
N GLY A 723 35.48 28.13 -54.99
CA GLY A 723 35.60 29.13 -56.05
C GLY A 723 35.96 30.54 -55.58
N GLN A 724 36.41 30.70 -54.33
CA GLN A 724 36.86 31.98 -53.77
C GLN A 724 38.26 31.83 -53.15
N ASN A 725 39.25 32.57 -53.65
CA ASN A 725 40.62 32.50 -53.14
C ASN A 725 40.77 33.28 -51.82
N LYS A 726 40.26 32.71 -50.72
CA LYS A 726 40.39 33.21 -49.34
C LYS A 726 40.30 32.05 -48.33
N GLU A 727 40.94 32.24 -47.18
CA GLU A 727 40.69 31.46 -45.97
C GLU A 727 39.62 32.15 -45.13
N CYS A 728 38.80 31.36 -44.44
CA CYS A 728 37.75 31.82 -43.54
C CYS A 728 37.71 30.93 -42.29
N PHE A 729 37.31 31.48 -41.14
CA PHE A 729 36.97 30.69 -39.97
C PHE A 729 35.46 30.56 -39.81
N TYR A 730 35.00 29.37 -39.41
CA TYR A 730 33.60 29.09 -39.07
C TYR A 730 33.50 28.68 -37.59
N ASN A 731 32.63 29.33 -36.85
CA ASN A 731 32.39 29.09 -35.44
C ASN A 731 31.86 27.66 -35.18
N GLN A 732 31.84 27.21 -33.92
CA GLN A 732 31.37 25.86 -33.55
C GLN A 732 29.88 25.62 -33.90
N ASP A 733 29.08 26.69 -33.98
CA ASP A 733 27.69 26.65 -34.46
C ASP A 733 27.57 26.60 -36.00
N GLY A 734 28.68 26.68 -36.72
CA GLY A 734 28.79 26.68 -38.18
C GLY A 734 28.69 28.04 -38.85
N THR A 735 28.52 29.14 -38.11
CA THR A 735 28.46 30.50 -38.69
C THR A 735 29.85 30.99 -39.10
N MET A 736 29.97 31.68 -40.24
CA MET A 736 31.22 32.33 -40.64
C MET A 736 31.59 33.45 -39.64
N HIS A 737 32.86 33.52 -39.29
CA HIS A 737 33.41 34.49 -38.35
C HIS A 737 33.78 35.80 -39.05
N TYR A 738 33.73 36.90 -38.29
CA TYR A 738 34.01 38.26 -38.75
C TYR A 738 34.68 39.04 -37.61
N GLY A 739 35.61 39.93 -37.93
CA GLY A 739 36.37 40.70 -36.94
C GLY A 739 37.54 39.93 -36.34
N TRP A 740 37.91 40.29 -35.11
CA TRP A 740 39.03 39.69 -34.38
C TRP A 740 38.70 38.29 -33.87
N LEU A 741 39.52 37.30 -34.27
CA LEU A 741 39.53 35.96 -33.70
C LEU A 741 40.82 35.79 -32.88
N ASP A 742 40.69 35.94 -31.57
CA ASP A 742 41.78 35.61 -30.66
C ASP A 742 41.82 34.09 -30.40
N THR A 743 42.98 33.50 -30.59
CA THR A 743 43.28 32.10 -30.22
C THR A 743 44.39 32.10 -29.17
N ASP A 744 44.53 31.04 -28.38
CA ASP A 744 45.46 30.97 -27.23
C ASP A 744 46.92 31.38 -27.55
N ARG A 745 47.33 31.30 -28.81
CA ARG A 745 48.67 31.61 -29.33
C ARG A 745 48.75 32.85 -30.21
N TYR A 746 47.73 33.15 -31.02
CA TYR A 746 47.76 34.19 -32.05
C TYR A 746 46.41 34.89 -32.22
N ASN A 747 46.48 36.19 -32.53
CA ASN A 747 45.32 37.02 -32.84
C ASN A 747 45.20 37.13 -34.37
N TYR A 748 44.02 36.80 -34.91
CA TYR A 748 43.71 36.85 -36.34
C TYR A 748 42.61 37.89 -36.61
N TYR A 749 42.46 38.32 -37.86
CA TYR A 749 41.35 39.19 -38.26
C TYR A 749 40.68 38.72 -39.55
N PHE A 750 39.35 38.71 -39.55
CA PHE A 750 38.51 38.36 -40.69
C PHE A 750 37.71 39.58 -41.14
N ASP A 751 37.80 39.89 -42.43
CA ASP A 751 37.12 41.03 -43.05
C ASP A 751 35.62 41.10 -42.73
N ASN A 752 35.16 42.22 -42.16
CA ASN A 752 33.79 42.39 -41.66
C ASN A 752 32.68 42.29 -42.73
N VAL A 753 33.01 42.25 -44.02
CA VAL A 753 32.06 42.11 -45.12
C VAL A 753 32.15 40.72 -45.77
N THR A 754 33.37 40.25 -46.04
CA THR A 754 33.62 39.05 -46.83
C THR A 754 34.02 37.82 -46.02
N GLY A 755 34.38 37.98 -44.74
CA GLY A 755 34.91 36.92 -43.88
C GLY A 755 36.29 36.42 -44.28
N ALA A 756 37.02 37.13 -45.13
CA ALA A 756 38.37 36.76 -45.57
C ALA A 756 39.41 37.06 -44.48
N GLU A 757 40.30 36.10 -44.20
CA GLU A 757 41.47 36.33 -43.34
C GLU A 757 42.39 37.43 -43.90
N TYR A 758 42.84 38.35 -43.04
CA TYR A 758 43.88 39.33 -43.36
C TYR A 758 45.28 38.70 -43.21
N ILE A 759 45.82 38.23 -44.34
CA ILE A 759 47.20 37.76 -44.45
C ILE A 759 48.10 38.82 -45.08
N GLY A 760 49.33 38.96 -44.57
CA GLY A 760 50.42 39.72 -45.17
C GLY A 760 50.28 41.25 -45.19
N GLY A 761 51.26 41.94 -44.61
CA GLY A 761 51.44 43.39 -44.75
C GLY A 761 50.48 44.21 -43.89
N SER A 762 50.29 45.48 -44.26
CA SER A 762 49.53 46.45 -43.47
C SER A 762 48.07 46.55 -43.91
N HIS A 763 47.15 46.39 -42.97
CA HIS A 763 45.69 46.50 -43.17
C HIS A 763 45.11 47.54 -42.21
N ASN A 764 44.05 48.25 -42.64
CA ASN A 764 43.36 49.23 -41.79
C ASN A 764 42.07 48.63 -41.22
N ILE A 765 41.96 48.61 -39.89
CA ILE A 765 40.82 48.12 -39.14
C ILE A 765 40.35 49.25 -38.23
N ASP A 766 39.10 49.69 -38.42
CA ASP A 766 38.44 50.76 -37.67
C ASP A 766 39.28 52.06 -37.52
N GLY A 767 40.00 52.41 -38.59
CA GLY A 767 40.85 53.61 -38.67
C GLY A 767 42.31 53.38 -38.26
N ARG A 768 42.64 52.26 -37.61
CA ARG A 768 44.00 51.92 -37.15
C ARG A 768 44.69 50.95 -38.11
N TRP A 769 45.98 51.16 -38.34
CA TRP A 769 46.81 50.23 -39.13
C TRP A 769 47.39 49.12 -38.25
N TYR A 770 47.24 47.88 -38.72
CA TYR A 770 47.80 46.66 -38.13
C TYR A 770 48.62 45.93 -39.18
N ASN A 771 49.65 45.20 -38.75
CA ASN A 771 50.48 44.41 -39.66
C ASN A 771 50.24 42.92 -39.41
N PHE A 772 50.14 42.13 -40.48
CA PHE A 772 49.95 40.69 -40.44
C PHE A 772 51.09 39.97 -41.16
N ASP A 773 51.48 38.79 -40.68
CA ASP A 773 52.43 37.94 -41.42
C ASP A 773 51.74 37.12 -42.52
N ASN A 774 52.51 36.34 -43.28
CA ASN A 774 52.01 35.53 -44.39
C ASN A 774 51.22 34.29 -43.91
N GLN A 775 50.97 34.18 -42.61
CA GLN A 775 50.23 33.12 -41.92
C GLN A 775 49.03 33.69 -41.13
N GLY A 776 48.69 34.97 -41.34
CA GLY A 776 47.51 35.62 -40.75
C GLY A 776 47.69 36.09 -39.30
N HIS A 777 48.88 35.92 -38.70
CA HIS A 777 49.10 36.35 -37.32
C HIS A 777 49.25 37.88 -37.27
N CYS A 778 48.46 38.53 -36.42
CA CYS A 778 48.64 39.94 -36.11
C CYS A 778 50.00 40.16 -35.42
N LEU A 779 50.86 40.95 -36.05
CA LEU A 779 52.16 41.36 -35.54
C LEU A 779 52.02 42.53 -34.56
N ASP A 780 51.14 42.35 -33.57
CA ASP A 780 50.94 43.29 -32.45
C ASP A 780 52.22 43.43 -31.61
N PHE A 781 52.28 44.47 -30.76
CA PHE A 781 53.44 44.77 -29.93
C PHE A 781 53.92 43.55 -29.12
N ASN A 782 52.98 42.79 -28.56
CA ASN A 782 53.30 41.61 -27.76
C ASN A 782 53.84 40.48 -28.66
N GLN A 783 53.28 40.29 -29.85
CA GLN A 783 53.83 39.39 -30.87
C GLN A 783 55.25 39.78 -31.27
N ARG A 784 55.55 41.08 -31.39
CA ARG A 784 56.88 41.56 -31.75
C ARG A 784 57.90 41.35 -30.62
N VAL A 785 57.50 41.52 -29.35
CA VAL A 785 58.33 41.15 -28.19
C VAL A 785 58.61 39.64 -28.19
N ILE A 786 57.59 38.80 -28.39
CA ILE A 786 57.74 37.34 -28.44
C ILE A 786 58.61 36.92 -29.63
N ASN A 787 58.35 37.46 -30.83
CA ASN A 787 59.11 37.18 -32.06
C ASN A 787 60.59 37.57 -31.94
N TRP A 788 60.92 38.59 -31.13
CA TRP A 788 62.31 38.95 -30.84
C TRP A 788 63.07 37.78 -30.19
N PHE A 789 62.43 37.09 -29.25
CA PHE A 789 62.98 35.90 -28.60
C PHE A 789 62.96 34.69 -29.53
N GLU A 790 61.84 34.41 -30.22
CA GLU A 790 61.72 33.31 -31.19
C GLU A 790 62.84 33.32 -32.23
N SER A 791 63.06 34.46 -32.88
CA SER A 791 64.11 34.68 -33.88
C SER A 791 65.55 34.58 -33.32
N ARG A 792 65.69 34.37 -32.01
CA ARG A 792 66.96 34.26 -31.28
C ARG A 792 67.11 32.95 -30.48
N LYS A 793 66.11 32.05 -30.53
CA LYS A 793 66.28 30.63 -30.14
C LYS A 793 67.46 30.03 -30.92
N ASN A 794 68.28 29.23 -30.24
CA ASN A 794 69.52 28.63 -30.79
C ASN A 794 70.64 29.63 -31.20
N HIS A 795 70.50 30.94 -30.90
CA HIS A 795 71.48 31.96 -31.31
C HIS A 795 72.12 32.75 -30.16
N LEU A 796 71.52 32.83 -28.97
CA LEU A 796 72.04 33.60 -27.83
C LEU A 796 72.68 32.73 -26.76
N THR A 797 73.80 33.17 -26.21
CA THR A 797 74.44 32.58 -25.01
C THR A 797 74.14 33.45 -23.78
N TYR A 798 73.92 32.84 -22.61
CA TYR A 798 73.58 33.61 -21.42
C TYR A 798 74.83 34.32 -20.88
N SER A 799 74.79 35.66 -20.78
CA SER A 799 75.86 36.46 -20.19
C SER A 799 75.36 37.78 -19.65
N MET A 800 75.75 38.05 -18.40
CA MET A 800 75.54 39.35 -17.75
C MET A 800 76.72 40.32 -17.98
N TYR A 801 77.80 39.86 -18.64
CA TYR A 801 79.06 40.59 -18.81
C TYR A 801 79.37 40.98 -20.26
N GLY A 802 78.71 40.35 -21.24
CA GLY A 802 78.76 40.78 -22.65
C GLY A 802 77.73 41.88 -22.94
N SER A 803 77.25 41.96 -24.18
CA SER A 803 76.34 43.03 -24.61
C SER A 803 75.00 43.11 -23.86
N ARG A 804 74.59 42.04 -23.16
CA ARG A 804 73.30 41.85 -22.46
C ARG A 804 72.04 41.93 -23.34
N ASN A 805 72.10 42.58 -24.50
CA ASN A 805 71.01 42.71 -25.47
C ASN A 805 71.14 41.79 -26.70
N GLY A 806 72.16 40.93 -26.76
CA GLY A 806 72.35 39.98 -27.85
C GLY A 806 73.09 40.52 -29.08
N SER A 807 73.58 41.76 -29.07
CA SER A 807 74.32 42.33 -30.22
C SER A 807 75.67 41.64 -30.48
N ASP A 808 76.28 41.05 -29.44
CA ASP A 808 77.46 40.17 -29.53
C ASP A 808 77.12 38.67 -29.47
N ARG A 809 75.84 38.31 -29.69
CA ARG A 809 75.24 36.98 -29.43
C ARG A 809 75.21 36.56 -27.96
N THR A 810 75.42 37.47 -27.01
CA THR A 810 75.26 37.20 -25.58
C THR A 810 74.23 38.12 -24.93
N ALA A 811 73.43 37.58 -24.01
CA ALA A 811 72.33 38.32 -23.39
C ALA A 811 72.02 37.83 -21.96
N ASP A 812 71.39 38.68 -21.15
CA ASP A 812 70.71 38.28 -19.91
C ASP A 812 69.21 38.62 -19.99
N CYS A 813 68.41 38.06 -19.08
CA CYS A 813 66.95 38.16 -19.12
C CYS A 813 66.42 39.60 -19.22
N SER A 814 67.05 40.56 -18.55
CA SER A 814 66.55 41.93 -18.43
C SER A 814 67.09 42.86 -19.52
N GLY A 815 68.32 42.63 -19.99
CA GLY A 815 68.87 43.26 -21.19
C GLY A 815 68.16 42.80 -22.46
N SER A 816 67.86 41.50 -22.57
CA SER A 816 67.07 40.96 -23.69
C SER A 816 65.64 41.47 -23.67
N MET A 817 64.97 41.49 -22.50
CA MET A 817 63.61 42.02 -22.39
C MET A 817 63.54 43.51 -22.73
N THR A 818 64.52 44.30 -22.26
CA THR A 818 64.65 45.72 -22.62
C THR A 818 64.78 45.91 -24.13
N GLN A 819 65.62 45.09 -24.79
CA GLN A 819 65.85 45.13 -26.23
C GLN A 819 64.63 44.65 -27.03
N ALA A 820 63.96 43.58 -26.60
CA ALA A 820 62.75 43.05 -27.24
C ALA A 820 61.60 44.07 -27.22
N ILE A 821 61.37 44.70 -26.07
CA ILE A 821 60.39 45.78 -25.90
C ILE A 821 60.74 47.00 -26.78
N ARG A 822 62.02 47.39 -26.83
CA ARG A 822 62.52 48.45 -27.74
C ARG A 822 62.27 48.11 -29.21
N ASP A 823 62.66 46.91 -29.64
CA ASP A 823 62.57 46.47 -31.04
C ASP A 823 61.11 46.22 -31.48
N ALA A 824 60.21 45.96 -30.52
CA ALA A 824 58.77 45.94 -30.74
C ALA A 824 58.13 47.34 -30.93
N GLY A 825 58.89 48.45 -30.80
CA GLY A 825 58.40 49.81 -30.99
C GLY A 825 58.12 50.58 -29.69
N ALA A 826 58.83 50.27 -28.61
CA ALA A 826 58.87 51.11 -27.42
C ALA A 826 59.75 52.36 -27.61
N GLY A 827 59.61 53.33 -26.71
CA GLY A 827 60.52 54.47 -26.63
C GLY A 827 61.97 54.02 -26.32
N PRO A 828 62.97 54.84 -26.69
CA PRO A 828 64.37 54.53 -26.45
C PRO A 828 64.65 54.40 -24.95
N TYR A 829 65.40 53.35 -24.57
CA TYR A 829 65.92 53.18 -23.21
C TYR A 829 67.15 54.07 -22.99
N SER A 830 67.37 54.56 -21.76
CA SER A 830 68.57 55.34 -21.42
C SER A 830 69.79 54.48 -21.08
N HIS A 831 69.56 53.22 -20.69
CA HIS A 831 70.56 52.17 -20.48
C HIS A 831 69.84 50.81 -20.55
N LEU A 832 70.58 49.71 -20.68
CA LEU A 832 70.00 48.37 -20.57
C LEU A 832 69.64 48.10 -19.11
N TYR A 833 68.35 48.13 -18.80
CA TYR A 833 67.84 47.92 -17.45
C TYR A 833 68.24 46.55 -16.89
N ASN A 834 68.31 46.48 -15.56
CA ASN A 834 68.28 45.22 -14.83
C ASN A 834 66.84 44.92 -14.39
N THR A 835 66.61 43.72 -13.84
CA THR A 835 65.35 43.28 -13.24
C THR A 835 64.70 44.34 -12.34
N ASP A 836 65.46 44.95 -11.44
CA ASP A 836 64.97 45.93 -10.45
C ASP A 836 64.54 47.29 -11.04
N SER A 837 65.17 47.71 -12.15
CA SER A 837 64.89 48.98 -12.83
C SER A 837 63.91 48.87 -14.01
N LEU A 838 63.76 47.67 -14.59
CA LEU A 838 62.84 47.38 -15.71
C LEU A 838 61.38 47.73 -15.37
N HIS A 839 60.99 47.63 -14.10
CA HIS A 839 59.69 48.06 -13.57
C HIS A 839 59.28 49.50 -13.95
N GLY A 840 60.23 50.41 -14.17
CA GLY A 840 59.96 51.77 -14.62
C GLY A 840 59.80 51.88 -16.14
N TYR A 841 60.67 51.19 -16.89
CA TYR A 841 60.64 51.19 -18.35
C TYR A 841 59.37 50.55 -18.93
N LEU A 842 58.87 49.48 -18.30
CA LEU A 842 57.57 48.88 -18.62
C LEU A 842 56.43 49.91 -18.52
N ARG A 843 56.32 50.59 -17.37
CA ARG A 843 55.29 51.61 -17.13
C ARG A 843 55.36 52.79 -18.11
N ASN A 844 56.57 53.25 -18.43
CA ASN A 844 56.78 54.30 -19.42
C ASN A 844 56.40 53.88 -20.86
N ASN A 845 56.17 52.59 -21.11
CA ASN A 845 55.84 52.03 -22.42
C ASN A 845 54.45 51.36 -22.46
N GLY A 846 53.53 51.80 -21.60
CA GLY A 846 52.11 51.42 -21.64
C GLY A 846 51.74 50.20 -20.79
N TYR A 847 52.70 49.54 -20.14
CA TYR A 847 52.39 48.42 -19.26
C TYR A 847 51.89 48.90 -17.88
N TYR A 848 50.79 48.32 -17.40
CA TYR A 848 50.33 48.49 -16.03
C TYR A 848 50.67 47.26 -15.17
N LEU A 849 50.79 47.46 -13.86
CA LEU A 849 51.00 46.36 -12.91
C LEU A 849 49.66 45.66 -12.65
N VAL A 850 49.55 44.38 -13.03
CA VAL A 850 48.38 43.53 -12.75
C VAL A 850 48.41 43.08 -11.30
N THR A 851 49.56 42.58 -10.83
CA THR A 851 49.72 42.00 -9.49
C THR A 851 51.18 42.04 -9.02
N ALA A 852 51.36 42.11 -7.70
CA ALA A 852 52.62 41.87 -7.02
C ALA A 852 52.43 40.69 -6.05
N ASN A 853 52.77 39.47 -6.51
CA ASN A 853 52.67 38.20 -5.79
C ASN A 853 51.26 37.85 -5.26
N GLY A 854 50.21 38.37 -5.90
CA GLY A 854 48.84 37.88 -5.77
C GLY A 854 48.41 37.13 -7.04
N SER A 855 47.36 36.31 -6.94
CA SER A 855 46.83 35.52 -8.07
C SER A 855 46.50 36.36 -9.30
N PHE A 856 46.76 35.80 -10.48
CA PHE A 856 46.40 36.35 -11.79
C PHE A 856 46.15 35.20 -12.78
N THR A 857 45.45 35.49 -13.87
CA THR A 857 45.40 34.62 -15.06
C THR A 857 46.46 35.13 -16.05
N PRO A 858 47.43 34.30 -16.50
CA PRO A 858 48.42 34.72 -17.48
C PRO A 858 47.77 35.01 -18.84
N GLU A 859 48.05 36.19 -19.39
CA GLU A 859 47.67 36.57 -20.75
C GLU A 859 48.93 36.73 -21.62
N ARG A 860 48.79 36.42 -22.91
CA ARG A 860 49.89 36.52 -23.89
C ARG A 860 50.42 37.96 -23.92
N GLY A 861 51.73 38.11 -23.75
CA GLY A 861 52.38 39.42 -23.66
C GLY A 861 52.55 39.98 -22.23
N ASP A 862 52.06 39.29 -21.20
CA ASP A 862 52.40 39.62 -19.81
C ASP A 862 53.91 39.49 -19.58
N VAL A 863 54.56 40.59 -19.21
CA VAL A 863 55.96 40.61 -18.79
C VAL A 863 56.02 40.40 -17.29
N ILE A 864 56.68 39.33 -16.86
CA ILE A 864 56.81 38.98 -15.45
C ILE A 864 58.24 39.23 -14.99
N ILE A 865 58.40 39.81 -13.79
CA ILE A 865 59.69 40.00 -13.13
C ILE A 865 59.66 39.19 -11.82
N TRP A 866 60.69 38.38 -11.60
CA TRP A 866 60.93 37.62 -10.37
C TRP A 866 61.99 38.30 -9.50
N GLY A 867 61.87 38.12 -8.19
CA GLY A 867 62.62 38.84 -7.16
C GLY A 867 61.84 40.05 -6.61
N ARG A 868 62.14 40.47 -5.37
CA ARG A 868 61.53 41.65 -4.75
C ARG A 868 62.20 42.93 -5.26
N GLN A 869 61.40 43.97 -5.56
CA GLN A 869 61.96 45.27 -5.93
C GLN A 869 62.80 45.85 -4.77
N GLY A 870 63.95 46.44 -5.08
CA GLY A 870 65.03 46.82 -4.16
C GLY A 870 66.01 45.69 -3.82
N ALA A 871 65.78 44.45 -4.29
CA ALA A 871 66.60 43.27 -3.97
C ALA A 871 66.81 42.28 -5.14
N SER A 872 66.17 42.47 -6.29
CA SER A 872 66.17 41.54 -7.43
C SER A 872 67.38 41.67 -8.37
N GLY A 873 68.35 42.54 -8.04
CA GLY A 873 69.50 42.83 -8.89
C GLY A 873 70.53 41.69 -8.99
N GLY A 874 71.22 41.61 -10.13
CA GLY A 874 72.22 40.57 -10.37
C GLY A 874 71.57 39.21 -10.63
N ALA A 875 71.99 38.19 -9.88
CA ALA A 875 71.44 36.83 -9.97
C ALA A 875 70.19 36.60 -9.08
N ALA A 876 69.75 37.61 -8.32
CA ALA A 876 68.64 37.51 -7.38
C ALA A 876 67.25 37.79 -7.99
N GLY A 877 67.14 37.73 -9.32
CA GLY A 877 65.90 37.96 -10.05
C GLY A 877 65.98 37.52 -11.50
N HIS A 878 64.82 37.33 -12.11
CA HIS A 878 64.64 36.93 -13.50
C HIS A 878 63.54 37.76 -14.15
N THR A 879 63.41 37.71 -15.48
CA THR A 879 62.24 38.27 -16.17
C THR A 879 61.96 37.50 -17.46
N LEU A 880 60.68 37.42 -17.83
CA LEU A 880 60.16 36.62 -18.94
C LEU A 880 58.92 37.29 -19.53
N VAL A 881 58.47 36.84 -20.70
CA VAL A 881 57.16 37.21 -21.26
C VAL A 881 56.33 35.95 -21.49
N ILE A 882 55.04 36.01 -21.20
CA ILE A 882 54.08 34.93 -21.50
C ILE A 882 53.88 34.85 -23.02
N SER A 883 54.28 33.74 -23.64
CA SER A 883 54.13 33.50 -25.09
C SER A 883 52.78 32.86 -25.45
N GLN A 884 52.16 32.14 -24.52
CA GLN A 884 50.82 31.56 -24.64
C GLN A 884 50.09 31.75 -23.31
N GLY A 885 48.85 32.26 -23.35
CA GLY A 885 48.06 32.54 -22.15
C GLY A 885 47.31 31.32 -21.58
N GLY A 886 46.44 31.57 -20.60
CA GLY A 886 45.50 30.58 -20.07
C GLY A 886 46.07 29.69 -18.94
N ASN A 887 45.47 28.50 -18.77
CA ASN A 887 45.82 27.60 -17.66
C ASN A 887 47.19 26.92 -17.85
N ASP A 888 47.47 26.48 -19.08
CA ASP A 888 48.72 25.81 -19.48
C ASP A 888 49.74 26.80 -20.06
N ALA A 889 49.77 28.01 -19.50
CA ALA A 889 50.52 29.15 -20.03
C ALA A 889 52.02 28.85 -20.25
N GLN A 890 52.54 29.30 -21.39
CA GLN A 890 53.96 29.20 -21.74
C GLN A 890 54.64 30.57 -21.53
N CYS A 891 55.89 30.54 -21.11
CA CYS A 891 56.76 31.72 -21.00
C CYS A 891 58.01 31.55 -21.84
N ILE A 892 58.47 32.63 -22.47
CA ILE A 892 59.74 32.71 -23.19
C ILE A 892 60.69 33.71 -22.53
N SER A 893 61.96 33.34 -22.39
CA SER A 893 63.00 34.22 -21.83
C SER A 893 64.42 33.81 -22.22
N THR A 894 65.35 34.76 -22.13
CA THR A 894 66.79 34.51 -22.05
C THR A 894 67.15 34.11 -20.61
N CYS A 895 67.37 32.82 -20.36
CA CYS A 895 67.57 32.25 -19.04
C CYS A 895 68.85 31.40 -18.94
N TYR A 896 69.23 31.02 -17.73
CA TYR A 896 70.38 30.14 -17.46
C TYR A 896 69.98 28.66 -17.30
N TYR A 897 68.73 28.28 -17.62
CA TYR A 897 68.17 26.94 -17.41
C TYR A 897 69.05 25.79 -17.95
N THR A 898 69.72 26.02 -19.09
CA THR A 898 70.63 25.07 -19.74
C THR A 898 72.05 25.03 -19.14
N ASN A 899 72.28 25.66 -17.99
CA ASN A 899 73.61 25.95 -17.43
C ASN A 899 74.50 26.77 -18.39
N GLY A 900 73.90 27.73 -19.11
CA GLY A 900 74.62 28.71 -19.93
C GLY A 900 75.23 28.17 -21.23
N GLN A 901 74.82 26.99 -21.72
CA GLN A 901 75.40 26.39 -22.92
C GLN A 901 75.30 27.30 -24.16
N PRO A 902 76.35 27.40 -25.00
CA PRO A 902 76.39 28.33 -26.14
C PRO A 902 75.17 28.24 -27.06
N GLY A 903 74.58 29.39 -27.39
CA GLY A 903 73.40 29.50 -28.26
C GLY A 903 72.06 29.11 -27.63
N THR A 904 72.04 28.47 -26.45
CA THR A 904 70.82 27.88 -25.85
C THR A 904 70.05 28.80 -24.89
N ALA A 905 70.41 30.07 -24.75
CA ALA A 905 69.89 30.91 -23.67
C ALA A 905 68.40 31.26 -23.80
N VAL A 906 67.87 31.40 -25.01
CA VAL A 906 66.41 31.60 -25.18
C VAL A 906 65.71 30.25 -25.08
N GLN A 907 64.86 30.10 -24.07
CA GLN A 907 64.03 28.93 -23.85
C GLN A 907 62.56 29.34 -23.74
N GLU A 908 61.67 28.46 -24.18
CA GLU A 908 60.23 28.56 -23.98
C GLU A 908 59.79 27.36 -23.13
N LEU A 909 59.12 27.63 -22.01
CA LEU A 909 58.87 26.68 -20.92
C LEU A 909 57.46 26.91 -20.35
N PRO A 910 56.78 25.90 -19.79
CA PRO A 910 55.50 26.11 -19.11
C PRO A 910 55.70 26.98 -17.85
N TYR A 911 55.03 28.13 -17.80
CA TYR A 911 55.30 29.19 -16.81
C TYR A 911 55.18 28.67 -15.38
N ASN A 912 54.07 28.00 -15.06
CA ASN A 912 53.82 27.47 -13.72
C ASN A 912 54.89 26.45 -13.30
N TRP A 913 55.37 25.60 -14.21
CA TRP A 913 56.44 24.65 -13.92
C TRP A 913 57.79 25.36 -13.71
N TYR A 914 58.14 26.33 -14.56
CA TYR A 914 59.41 27.04 -14.45
C TYR A 914 59.48 27.91 -13.19
N TRP A 915 58.36 28.52 -12.77
CA TRP A 915 58.25 29.27 -11.52
C TRP A 915 58.42 28.38 -10.27
N HIS A 916 57.91 27.14 -10.28
CA HIS A 916 58.16 26.19 -9.19
C HIS A 916 59.61 25.66 -9.18
N LEU A 917 60.29 25.60 -10.33
CA LEU A 917 61.68 25.17 -10.43
C LEU A 917 62.66 26.14 -9.75
N ASP A 918 62.33 27.44 -9.74
CA ASP A 918 63.14 28.53 -9.16
C ASP A 918 62.79 28.81 -7.67
N ASP A 919 62.19 27.83 -6.97
CA ASP A 919 61.71 27.90 -5.58
C ASP A 919 60.61 28.97 -5.34
N CYS A 920 59.66 29.08 -6.28
CA CYS A 920 58.46 29.93 -6.18
C CYS A 920 58.76 31.43 -5.89
N PRO A 921 59.63 32.09 -6.67
CA PRO A 921 60.16 33.42 -6.34
C PRO A 921 59.07 34.50 -6.34
N TYR A 922 59.22 35.50 -5.48
CA TYR A 922 58.30 36.64 -5.41
C TYR A 922 58.23 37.36 -6.77
N TYR A 923 57.03 37.61 -7.30
CA TYR A 923 56.86 38.09 -8.67
C TYR A 923 56.00 39.35 -8.83
N TYR A 924 56.19 40.06 -9.94
CA TYR A 924 55.37 41.17 -10.41
C TYR A 924 54.96 40.92 -11.86
N VAL A 925 53.67 41.10 -12.18
CA VAL A 925 53.12 40.90 -13.54
C VAL A 925 52.76 42.25 -14.14
N TYR A 926 53.30 42.53 -15.33
CA TYR A 926 53.04 43.74 -16.10
C TYR A 926 52.34 43.41 -17.41
N ARG A 927 51.19 44.04 -17.67
CA ARG A 927 50.37 43.82 -18.86
C ARG A 927 50.32 45.06 -19.74
N GLN A 928 50.49 44.90 -21.04
CA GLN A 928 50.38 46.00 -22.00
C GLN A 928 48.93 46.50 -22.02
N GLY A 929 48.72 47.81 -21.86
CA GLY A 929 47.38 48.42 -21.78
C GLY A 929 46.61 48.44 -23.11
N ASP A 930 47.30 48.22 -24.22
CA ASP A 930 46.78 48.11 -25.58
C ASP A 930 47.33 46.81 -26.20
N GLN A 931 46.57 45.72 -26.08
CA GLN A 931 47.02 44.37 -26.48
C GLN A 931 47.34 44.28 -27.97
N HIS A 932 46.56 44.96 -28.80
CA HIS A 932 46.77 45.04 -30.24
C HIS A 932 47.62 46.26 -30.63
N ARG A 933 48.56 46.69 -29.78
CA ARG A 933 49.39 47.87 -30.06
C ARG A 933 50.14 47.70 -31.39
N SER A 934 49.79 48.57 -32.33
CA SER A 934 50.35 48.71 -33.68
C SER A 934 51.86 48.92 -33.70
#